data_AF-A0AAE3IEM6-F1
#
_entry.id   AF-A0AAE3IEM6-F1
#
_cell.length_a   1.000
_cell.length_b   1.000
_cell.length_c   1.000
_cell.angle_alpha   90.00
_cell.angle_beta   90.00
_cell.angle_gamma   90.00
#
_symmetry.space_group_name_H-M   'P 1'
#
loop_
_entity.id
_entity.type
_entity.pdbx_description
1 polymer ?
#
loop_
_entity_poly.entity_id
_entity_poly.type
_entity_poly.pdbx_seq_one_letter_code
_entity_poly.pdbx_strand_id
1 'polypeptide(L)'
;MKISDTKKLAAITAAFFITVTAFSGCSESANSSQTTSSISQATKSDIDASIAAEDIDVGYDEESSVGIRFADGSAAIDGEGATSEGETVTISQAGTYILSGTATNGRIIVSADKTAEIKLIFNGVDITCADNAPLLVSKAKKVYIVLEDGTENVLTDSASYSLGEDDSNTDGAIFSKADLTINGSGTLTVNANYKHGIVSKDDLVITDGNINVTSASTAMEGKDSVKISGGTFNISAGTNGIKSTNTETSDKGFISVTGGSFTVVANNDAFEAETVLSIEGGSFNITTGGGSANASMKSDGTPNSDWQNNMGNGGGGPNGMGRPDDNGNGMGGDPPAMPTADDTGLTIETAANTTTDSDSTDTSDNTSTSAKALKAGSEVNISGGEIKIDSADDSVHSNGNIVITGGNISVASGDNGMHADGNLTISDGTVDITKSYEGIEGSIVTIDGGTISVVASDDGINCAGGSDTGSTDRMGTDQFSSQGGVELNINGGTVTIDADGDGLDSNGNFTMAGGTVYVCGPTNGGNGALDYNGTATVTGGTLIACGAVGMEEGFGDNSTQYSVLHDLGSTVSANEKLTITDSDGKEILSFTPTKAWQSVVFTSADLKEGETYTITAGSQSETVTIDGIVTSNSTGMSFGRGHGGGRGF
;
A
#
# COMPACT_ATOMS: atom_id res chain seq x y z
N MET A 1 18.45 -83.46 12.24
CA MET A 1 19.86 -83.36 11.84
C MET A 1 20.11 -81.90 11.49
N LYS A 2 20.91 -81.15 12.27
CA LYS A 2 22.39 -81.08 12.27
C LYS A 2 22.91 -80.35 11.00
N ILE A 3 23.34 -79.07 11.10
CA ILE A 3 24.63 -78.52 11.61
C ILE A 3 25.61 -78.34 10.42
N SER A 4 25.75 -77.11 9.89
CA SER A 4 26.88 -76.13 10.05
C SER A 4 28.02 -76.37 9.03
N ASP A 5 28.88 -75.42 8.63
CA ASP A 5 29.63 -74.36 9.31
C ASP A 5 29.63 -73.02 8.52
N THR A 6 29.74 -71.78 9.03
CA THR A 6 30.27 -71.09 10.24
C THR A 6 31.79 -70.74 10.31
N LYS A 7 32.04 -69.48 10.74
CA LYS A 7 33.24 -68.87 11.41
C LYS A 7 34.08 -67.90 10.55
N LYS A 8 34.53 -66.72 11.01
CA LYS A 8 34.68 -66.08 12.38
C LYS A 8 34.26 -64.58 12.32
N LEU A 9 33.62 -63.96 13.33
CA LEU A 9 34.09 -63.52 14.68
C LEU A 9 34.96 -62.21 14.59
N ALA A 10 34.79 -61.14 15.39
CA ALA A 10 34.30 -61.04 16.79
C ALA A 10 33.55 -59.72 17.13
N ALA A 11 32.96 -59.67 18.33
CA ALA A 11 32.29 -58.51 18.95
C ALA A 11 32.99 -58.13 20.27
N ILE A 12 32.60 -57.01 20.91
CA ILE A 12 32.61 -56.83 22.38
C ILE A 12 31.58 -55.77 22.81
N THR A 13 31.06 -55.95 24.02
CA THR A 13 29.86 -55.33 24.60
C THR A 13 30.21 -54.33 25.71
N ALA A 14 29.39 -53.29 25.92
CA ALA A 14 29.16 -52.73 27.25
C ALA A 14 27.81 -52.00 27.32
N ALA A 15 26.99 -52.31 28.33
CA ALA A 15 25.80 -51.55 28.70
C ALA A 15 25.94 -51.16 30.17
N PHE A 16 25.45 -49.98 30.57
CA PHE A 16 25.27 -49.65 31.98
C PHE A 16 24.12 -48.65 32.20
N PHE A 17 23.15 -49.05 33.01
CA PHE A 17 22.12 -48.19 33.61
C PHE A 17 22.58 -47.81 35.02
N ILE A 18 22.59 -46.52 35.38
CA ILE A 18 22.47 -46.08 36.79
C ILE A 18 21.52 -44.88 36.87
N THR A 19 20.72 -44.88 37.94
CA THR A 19 19.61 -43.99 38.26
C THR A 19 19.97 -42.86 39.23
N VAL A 20 19.29 -41.72 39.07
CA VAL A 20 18.76 -40.82 40.12
C VAL A 20 19.68 -40.39 41.28
N THR A 21 19.89 -39.07 41.38
CA THR A 21 19.78 -38.36 42.67
C THR A 21 18.93 -37.10 42.48
N ALA A 22 17.93 -36.91 43.35
CA ALA A 22 17.21 -35.65 43.49
C ALA A 22 17.82 -34.84 44.64
N PHE A 23 17.77 -33.51 44.54
CA PHE A 23 17.83 -32.64 45.70
C PHE A 23 16.71 -31.62 45.63
N SER A 24 15.82 -31.64 46.63
CA SER A 24 14.85 -30.58 46.85
C SER A 24 15.54 -29.39 47.49
N GLY A 25 15.28 -28.19 46.96
CA GLY A 25 15.68 -26.91 47.55
C GLY A 25 14.51 -25.95 47.53
N CYS A 26 13.54 -26.14 48.41
CA CYS A 26 12.45 -25.18 48.57
C CYS A 26 12.93 -23.98 49.39
N SER A 27 12.68 -22.77 48.89
CA SER A 27 12.43 -21.59 49.70
C SER A 27 11.29 -20.80 49.06
N GLU A 28 10.18 -20.64 49.77
CA GLU A 28 8.99 -19.94 49.28
C GLU A 28 9.15 -18.42 49.28
N SER A 29 8.24 -17.77 48.54
CA SER A 29 7.75 -16.39 48.74
C SER A 29 8.61 -15.23 48.25
N ALA A 30 8.38 -14.84 46.99
CA ALA A 30 7.98 -13.47 46.67
C ALA A 30 6.99 -13.49 45.50
N ASN A 31 5.85 -12.82 45.64
CA ASN A 31 4.80 -12.74 44.63
C ASN A 31 5.05 -11.54 43.71
N SER A 32 5.44 -11.77 42.46
CA SER A 32 5.41 -10.76 41.40
C SER A 32 4.66 -11.32 40.19
N SER A 33 3.49 -10.74 39.91
CA SER A 33 2.72 -11.06 38.71
C SER A 33 3.52 -10.63 37.48
N GLN A 34 4.16 -11.59 36.82
CA GLN A 34 4.80 -11.36 35.53
C GLN A 34 3.68 -11.40 34.47
N THR A 35 3.20 -10.23 34.07
CA THR A 35 2.31 -10.10 32.92
C THR A 35 3.15 -10.46 31.69
N THR A 36 3.03 -11.70 31.23
CA THR A 36 3.56 -12.09 29.93
C THR A 36 2.70 -11.43 28.87
N SER A 37 3.15 -10.29 28.34
CA SER A 37 2.60 -9.70 27.13
C SER A 37 2.66 -10.75 26.03
N SER A 38 1.51 -11.32 25.69
CA SER A 38 1.39 -12.23 24.56
C SER A 38 1.68 -11.43 23.31
N ILE A 39 2.82 -11.69 22.67
CA ILE A 39 3.09 -11.20 21.32
C ILE A 39 1.90 -11.65 20.46
N SER A 40 1.13 -10.68 19.98
CA SER A 40 0.05 -10.90 19.05
C SER A 40 0.67 -11.29 17.71
N GLN A 41 0.96 -12.59 17.56
CA GLN A 41 1.27 -13.17 16.26
C GLN A 41 0.10 -12.82 15.33
N ALA A 42 0.38 -12.00 14.32
CA ALA A 42 -0.62 -11.52 13.38
C ALA A 42 -1.46 -12.71 12.89
N THR A 43 -2.78 -12.62 13.08
CA THR A 43 -3.72 -13.61 12.55
C THR A 43 -3.60 -13.60 11.04
N LYS A 44 -2.92 -14.61 10.49
CA LYS A 44 -2.85 -14.82 9.05
C LYS A 44 -4.27 -14.73 8.48
N SER A 45 -4.49 -13.79 7.56
CA SER A 45 -5.77 -13.64 6.88
C SER A 45 -6.26 -14.98 6.30
N ASP A 46 -7.53 -15.29 6.52
CA ASP A 46 -8.19 -16.55 6.14
C ASP A 46 -8.48 -16.64 4.62
N ILE A 47 -7.98 -15.70 3.80
CA ILE A 47 -8.19 -15.68 2.34
C ILE A 47 -7.53 -16.86 1.62
N ASP A 48 -8.24 -17.45 0.66
CA ASP A 48 -7.69 -18.44 -0.26
C ASP A 48 -7.03 -17.76 -1.46
N ALA A 49 -5.81 -17.25 -1.25
CA ALA A 49 -4.97 -16.69 -2.30
C ALA A 49 -4.45 -17.72 -3.32
N SER A 50 -4.81 -19.00 -3.23
CA SER A 50 -4.30 -20.02 -4.15
C SER A 50 -4.90 -19.88 -5.56
N ILE A 51 -4.06 -20.20 -6.55
CA ILE A 51 -4.39 -20.26 -7.98
C ILE A 51 -4.40 -21.74 -8.38
N ALA A 52 -5.43 -22.18 -9.11
CA ALA A 52 -5.58 -23.57 -9.49
C ALA A 52 -4.58 -23.98 -10.60
N ALA A 53 -4.27 -25.27 -10.71
CA ALA A 53 -3.37 -25.75 -11.78
C ALA A 53 -3.97 -25.50 -13.17
N GLU A 54 -5.30 -25.56 -13.26
CA GLU A 54 -6.11 -25.29 -14.45
C GLU A 54 -6.04 -23.81 -14.87
N ASP A 55 -5.78 -22.87 -13.95
CA ASP A 55 -5.63 -21.44 -14.26
C ASP A 55 -4.28 -21.10 -14.91
N ILE A 56 -3.29 -21.98 -14.72
CA ILE A 56 -1.94 -21.88 -15.29
C ILE A 56 -1.86 -22.66 -16.61
N ASP A 57 -2.84 -23.52 -16.90
CA ASP A 57 -2.86 -24.34 -18.12
C ASP A 57 -3.25 -23.54 -19.37
N VAL A 58 -2.23 -23.02 -20.05
CA VAL A 58 -2.32 -22.44 -21.40
C VAL A 58 -2.52 -23.50 -22.49
N GLY A 59 -2.39 -24.79 -22.18
CA GLY A 59 -2.40 -25.87 -23.17
C GLY A 59 -3.76 -26.09 -23.83
N TYR A 60 -3.74 -26.34 -25.14
CA TYR A 60 -4.90 -26.82 -25.89
C TYR A 60 -4.48 -27.70 -27.08
N ASP A 61 -5.45 -28.37 -27.69
CA ASP A 61 -5.27 -29.19 -28.89
C ASP A 61 -5.99 -28.52 -30.07
N GLU A 62 -5.23 -28.05 -31.06
CA GLU A 62 -5.77 -27.41 -32.26
C GLU A 62 -6.74 -28.33 -33.04
N GLU A 63 -6.50 -29.64 -33.10
CA GLU A 63 -7.31 -30.56 -33.93
C GLU A 63 -8.70 -30.83 -33.35
N SER A 64 -8.89 -30.65 -32.04
CA SER A 64 -10.18 -30.81 -31.35
C SER A 64 -10.82 -29.49 -30.90
N SER A 65 -10.16 -28.36 -31.15
CA SER A 65 -10.70 -27.02 -30.91
C SER A 65 -11.57 -26.53 -32.07
N VAL A 66 -12.51 -25.63 -31.77
CA VAL A 66 -13.42 -25.04 -32.77
C VAL A 66 -12.90 -23.68 -33.21
N GLY A 67 -12.51 -23.54 -34.48
CA GLY A 67 -12.11 -22.29 -35.08
C GLY A 67 -13.29 -21.35 -35.29
N ILE A 68 -13.15 -20.12 -34.82
CA ILE A 68 -14.08 -19.01 -35.01
C ILE A 68 -13.30 -17.85 -35.64
N ARG A 69 -13.62 -17.51 -36.89
CA ARG A 69 -12.96 -16.42 -37.62
C ARG A 69 -13.93 -15.31 -37.96
N PHE A 70 -13.68 -14.15 -37.38
CA PHE A 70 -14.42 -12.91 -37.60
C PHE A 70 -14.02 -12.22 -38.90
N ALA A 71 -15.01 -11.57 -39.53
CA ALA A 71 -14.90 -10.66 -40.66
C ALA A 71 -16.10 -9.70 -40.62
N ASP A 72 -15.98 -8.51 -41.20
CA ASP A 72 -17.14 -7.59 -41.30
C ASP A 72 -18.34 -8.26 -41.99
N GLY A 73 -19.49 -8.18 -41.33
CA GLY A 73 -20.76 -8.82 -41.70
C GLY A 73 -20.91 -10.31 -41.34
N SER A 74 -19.88 -11.02 -40.85
CA SER A 74 -19.96 -12.47 -40.59
C SER A 74 -18.86 -13.06 -39.69
N ALA A 75 -19.22 -14.00 -38.83
CA ALA A 75 -18.27 -14.96 -38.24
C ALA A 75 -18.41 -16.35 -38.90
N ALA A 76 -17.27 -16.96 -39.26
CA ALA A 76 -17.21 -18.34 -39.74
C ALA A 76 -16.83 -19.29 -38.59
N ILE A 77 -17.51 -20.42 -38.49
CA ILE A 77 -17.33 -21.44 -37.44
C ILE A 77 -17.10 -22.79 -38.13
N ASP A 78 -16.08 -23.54 -37.73
CA ASP A 78 -15.68 -24.83 -38.36
C ASP A 78 -15.94 -26.09 -37.50
N GLY A 79 -16.76 -25.95 -36.46
CA GLY A 79 -17.18 -27.04 -35.57
C GLY A 79 -18.58 -26.85 -34.98
N GLU A 80 -18.89 -27.65 -33.97
CA GLU A 80 -20.16 -27.60 -33.22
C GLU A 80 -19.99 -26.79 -31.92
N GLY A 81 -21.10 -26.46 -31.25
CA GLY A 81 -21.09 -25.82 -29.92
C GLY A 81 -21.19 -24.29 -29.94
N ALA A 82 -20.83 -23.65 -31.06
CA ALA A 82 -21.03 -22.22 -31.31
C ALA A 82 -21.94 -21.97 -32.53
N THR A 83 -22.63 -20.83 -32.54
CA THR A 83 -23.48 -20.36 -33.65
C THR A 83 -23.26 -18.87 -33.91
N SER A 84 -23.33 -18.43 -35.16
CA SER A 84 -23.19 -17.01 -35.53
C SER A 84 -24.45 -16.43 -36.17
N GLU A 85 -24.81 -15.20 -35.78
CA GLU A 85 -25.76 -14.34 -36.48
C GLU A 85 -25.05 -13.03 -36.86
N GLY A 86 -24.68 -12.91 -38.14
CA GLY A 86 -23.77 -11.85 -38.58
C GLY A 86 -22.42 -11.95 -37.86
N GLU A 87 -21.99 -10.86 -37.24
CA GLU A 87 -20.76 -10.74 -36.44
C GLU A 87 -20.97 -11.12 -34.96
N THR A 88 -22.19 -11.49 -34.54
CA THR A 88 -22.44 -12.00 -33.19
C THR A 88 -22.26 -13.50 -33.14
N VAL A 89 -21.38 -13.97 -32.26
CA VAL A 89 -21.08 -15.39 -32.01
C VAL A 89 -21.60 -15.77 -30.62
N THR A 90 -22.41 -16.82 -30.55
CA THR A 90 -22.90 -17.41 -29.30
C THR A 90 -22.31 -18.79 -29.10
N ILE A 91 -21.51 -18.94 -28.04
CA ILE A 91 -20.93 -20.20 -27.56
C ILE A 91 -21.87 -20.81 -26.51
N SER A 92 -22.26 -22.07 -26.70
CA SER A 92 -23.34 -22.73 -25.92
C SER A 92 -22.94 -24.08 -25.29
N GLN A 93 -21.76 -24.60 -25.59
CA GLN A 93 -21.27 -25.90 -25.11
C GLN A 93 -19.85 -25.79 -24.55
N ALA A 94 -19.54 -26.62 -23.55
CA ALA A 94 -18.18 -26.76 -23.01
C ALA A 94 -17.18 -27.13 -24.12
N GLY A 95 -15.98 -26.54 -24.10
CA GLY A 95 -14.96 -26.81 -25.11
C GLY A 95 -13.94 -25.68 -25.29
N THR A 96 -13.02 -25.90 -26.23
CA THR A 96 -12.01 -24.91 -26.64
C THR A 96 -12.38 -24.29 -27.98
N TYR A 97 -12.26 -22.96 -28.07
CA TYR A 97 -12.61 -22.18 -29.25
C TYR A 97 -11.42 -21.28 -29.61
N ILE A 98 -10.96 -21.31 -30.85
CA ILE A 98 -9.84 -20.49 -31.33
C ILE A 98 -10.40 -19.29 -32.10
N LEU A 99 -10.26 -18.10 -31.54
CA LEU A 99 -10.83 -16.86 -32.05
C LEU A 99 -9.75 -16.06 -32.80
N SER A 100 -10.09 -15.60 -34.00
CA SER A 100 -9.19 -14.83 -34.87
C SER A 100 -9.95 -13.90 -35.81
N GLY A 101 -9.26 -12.91 -36.38
CA GLY A 101 -9.83 -11.98 -37.37
C GLY A 101 -10.54 -10.77 -36.75
N THR A 102 -11.06 -9.91 -37.63
CA THR A 102 -11.55 -8.57 -37.25
C THR A 102 -13.05 -8.43 -37.51
N ALA A 103 -13.77 -7.76 -36.59
CA ALA A 103 -15.17 -7.39 -36.77
C ALA A 103 -15.44 -5.99 -36.20
N THR A 104 -15.95 -5.08 -37.05
CA THR A 104 -16.24 -3.69 -36.65
C THR A 104 -17.53 -3.49 -35.86
N ASN A 105 -18.41 -4.51 -35.80
CA ASN A 105 -19.54 -4.58 -34.88
C ASN A 105 -19.76 -6.02 -34.36
N GLY A 106 -18.68 -6.66 -33.92
CA GLY A 106 -18.69 -8.04 -33.44
C GLY A 106 -19.04 -8.19 -31.97
N ARG A 107 -19.51 -9.39 -31.60
CA ARG A 107 -19.78 -9.78 -30.21
C ARG A 107 -19.50 -11.26 -29.99
N ILE A 108 -18.94 -11.60 -28.84
CA ILE A 108 -18.74 -12.96 -28.35
C ILE A 108 -19.61 -13.14 -27.11
N ILE A 109 -20.56 -14.06 -27.16
CA ILE A 109 -21.49 -14.36 -26.07
C ILE A 109 -21.27 -15.79 -25.60
N VAL A 110 -20.88 -15.99 -24.34
CA VAL A 110 -20.79 -17.32 -23.71
C VAL A 110 -22.03 -17.55 -22.86
N SER A 111 -22.91 -18.44 -23.34
CA SER A 111 -24.19 -18.81 -22.73
C SER A 111 -24.35 -20.35 -22.70
N ALA A 112 -23.46 -21.00 -21.97
CA ALA A 112 -23.37 -22.46 -21.86
C ALA A 112 -24.13 -22.99 -20.61
N ASP A 113 -23.83 -24.22 -20.17
CA ASP A 113 -24.34 -24.73 -18.91
C ASP A 113 -23.57 -24.17 -17.69
N LYS A 114 -24.17 -24.15 -16.49
CA LYS A 114 -23.48 -23.72 -15.26
C LYS A 114 -22.40 -24.71 -14.79
N THR A 115 -22.27 -25.87 -15.43
CA THR A 115 -21.16 -26.82 -15.26
C THR A 115 -20.13 -26.77 -16.39
N ALA A 116 -20.36 -25.96 -17.43
CA ALA A 116 -19.50 -25.89 -18.60
C ALA A 116 -18.27 -25.01 -18.36
N GLU A 117 -17.10 -25.54 -18.66
CA GLU A 117 -15.85 -24.79 -18.75
C GLU A 117 -15.57 -24.47 -20.23
N ILE A 118 -15.12 -23.25 -20.50
CA ILE A 118 -14.91 -22.72 -21.84
C ILE A 118 -13.49 -22.16 -21.92
N LYS A 119 -12.69 -22.59 -22.90
CA LYS A 119 -11.36 -22.06 -23.16
C LYS A 119 -11.39 -21.27 -24.47
N LEU A 120 -11.27 -19.95 -24.40
CA LEU A 120 -11.23 -19.03 -25.54
C LEU A 120 -9.75 -18.74 -25.84
N ILE A 121 -9.23 -19.30 -26.94
CA ILE A 121 -7.88 -18.97 -27.41
C ILE A 121 -7.97 -17.71 -28.25
N PHE A 122 -7.35 -16.64 -27.78
CA PHE A 122 -7.27 -15.34 -28.43
C PHE A 122 -6.04 -15.35 -29.33
N ASN A 123 -6.25 -15.55 -30.64
CA ASN A 123 -5.22 -15.77 -31.65
C ASN A 123 -5.36 -14.73 -32.79
N GLY A 124 -5.08 -13.46 -32.46
CA GLY A 124 -5.21 -12.35 -33.39
C GLY A 124 -6.67 -11.95 -33.64
N VAL A 125 -7.46 -11.79 -32.58
CA VAL A 125 -8.86 -11.35 -32.65
C VAL A 125 -8.99 -9.85 -32.34
N ASP A 126 -9.72 -9.11 -33.19
CA ASP A 126 -9.92 -7.66 -33.07
C ASP A 126 -11.43 -7.34 -33.22
N ILE A 127 -12.09 -7.04 -32.10
CA ILE A 127 -13.54 -6.83 -32.06
C ILE A 127 -13.84 -5.41 -31.56
N THR A 128 -14.53 -4.64 -32.39
CA THR A 128 -15.27 -3.45 -31.95
C THR A 128 -16.74 -3.80 -31.79
N CYS A 129 -17.40 -3.36 -30.70
CA CYS A 129 -18.84 -3.49 -30.50
C CYS A 129 -19.48 -2.11 -30.33
N ALA A 130 -20.50 -1.79 -31.14
CA ALA A 130 -21.06 -0.44 -31.21
C ALA A 130 -22.17 -0.14 -30.18
N ASP A 131 -22.69 -1.15 -29.47
CA ASP A 131 -23.84 -1.00 -28.55
C ASP A 131 -23.82 -1.89 -27.29
N ASN A 132 -22.73 -2.63 -27.06
CA ASN A 132 -22.62 -3.61 -25.98
C ASN A 132 -21.16 -4.00 -25.67
N ALA A 133 -20.98 -4.97 -24.77
CA ALA A 133 -19.68 -5.60 -24.52
C ALA A 133 -19.24 -6.48 -25.72
N PRO A 134 -17.98 -6.31 -26.22
CA PRO A 134 -17.36 -7.24 -27.15
C PRO A 134 -17.30 -8.68 -26.66
N LEU A 135 -17.08 -8.92 -25.37
CA LEU A 135 -17.14 -10.25 -24.75
C LEU A 135 -18.07 -10.25 -23.53
N LEU A 136 -19.15 -11.04 -23.63
CA LEU A 136 -20.16 -11.22 -22.58
C LEU A 136 -20.26 -12.71 -22.20
N VAL A 137 -19.82 -13.07 -21.00
CA VAL A 137 -20.07 -14.38 -20.40
C VAL A 137 -21.32 -14.27 -19.53
N SER A 138 -22.49 -14.53 -20.14
CA SER A 138 -23.77 -14.49 -19.43
C SER A 138 -24.02 -15.75 -18.59
N LYS A 139 -23.45 -16.90 -18.99
CA LYS A 139 -23.58 -18.17 -18.26
C LYS A 139 -22.48 -19.17 -18.62
N ALA A 140 -21.68 -19.56 -17.63
CA ALA A 140 -20.75 -20.69 -17.66
C ALA A 140 -20.58 -21.25 -16.23
N LYS A 141 -19.69 -22.23 -16.04
CA LYS A 141 -19.02 -22.46 -14.75
C LYS A 141 -17.84 -21.51 -14.60
N LYS A 142 -16.97 -21.49 -15.60
CA LYS A 142 -15.70 -20.75 -15.65
C LYS A 142 -15.29 -20.54 -17.10
N VAL A 143 -14.67 -19.40 -17.40
CA VAL A 143 -14.12 -19.09 -18.73
C VAL A 143 -12.63 -18.77 -18.60
N TYR A 144 -11.83 -19.38 -19.46
CA TYR A 144 -10.41 -19.10 -19.61
C TYR A 144 -10.21 -18.32 -20.92
N ILE A 145 -9.53 -17.17 -20.86
CA ILE A 145 -8.99 -16.45 -22.01
C ILE A 145 -7.50 -16.78 -22.08
N VAL A 146 -7.09 -17.49 -23.13
CA VAL A 146 -5.69 -17.86 -23.37
C VAL A 146 -5.15 -16.97 -24.48
N LEU A 147 -4.17 -16.13 -24.16
CA LEU A 147 -3.53 -15.21 -25.08
C LEU A 147 -2.42 -15.94 -25.84
N GLU A 148 -2.66 -16.25 -27.11
CA GLU A 148 -1.73 -17.03 -27.94
C GLU A 148 -0.41 -16.27 -28.15
N ASP A 149 0.72 -17.00 -28.09
CA ASP A 149 2.05 -16.38 -28.07
C ASP A 149 2.33 -15.54 -29.33
N GLY A 150 2.89 -14.35 -29.14
CA GLY A 150 3.18 -13.43 -30.22
C GLY A 150 1.97 -12.85 -30.97
N THR A 151 0.74 -13.04 -30.45
CA THR A 151 -0.48 -12.44 -31.01
C THR A 151 -0.89 -11.16 -30.28
N GLU A 152 -1.56 -10.26 -31.00
CA GLU A 152 -2.20 -9.07 -30.46
C GLU A 152 -3.72 -9.22 -30.60
N ASN A 153 -4.44 -9.02 -29.50
CA ASN A 153 -5.88 -9.17 -29.43
C ASN A 153 -6.49 -7.89 -28.88
N VAL A 154 -7.54 -7.38 -29.52
CA VAL A 154 -8.13 -6.07 -29.22
C VAL A 154 -9.63 -6.22 -29.02
N LEU A 155 -10.16 -5.69 -27.92
CA LEU A 155 -11.59 -5.59 -27.65
C LEU A 155 -11.92 -4.14 -27.33
N THR A 156 -12.79 -3.53 -28.15
CA THR A 156 -13.20 -2.13 -28.04
C THR A 156 -14.71 -2.04 -27.91
N ASP A 157 -15.19 -1.47 -26.81
CA ASP A 157 -16.62 -1.22 -26.62
C ASP A 157 -17.03 0.18 -27.13
N SER A 158 -18.32 0.50 -27.02
CA SER A 158 -18.86 1.85 -27.28
C SER A 158 -19.03 2.65 -25.98
N ALA A 159 -19.10 3.98 -26.06
CA ALA A 159 -19.34 4.84 -24.90
C ALA A 159 -20.73 4.70 -24.23
N SER A 160 -21.64 3.87 -24.76
CA SER A 160 -22.99 3.71 -24.20
C SER A 160 -23.65 2.40 -24.66
N TYR A 161 -24.08 1.56 -23.71
CA TYR A 161 -24.73 0.29 -24.04
C TYR A 161 -26.25 0.41 -24.22
N SER A 162 -26.81 -0.37 -25.15
CA SER A 162 -28.26 -0.60 -25.29
C SER A 162 -28.62 -1.98 -24.74
N LEU A 163 -28.78 -2.07 -23.42
CA LEU A 163 -28.97 -3.34 -22.71
C LEU A 163 -30.43 -3.82 -22.74
N GLY A 164 -30.62 -5.13 -22.90
CA GLY A 164 -31.88 -5.81 -22.62
C GLY A 164 -31.97 -6.28 -21.17
N GLU A 165 -33.17 -6.68 -20.73
CA GLU A 165 -33.45 -7.14 -19.36
C GLU A 165 -32.43 -8.18 -18.84
N ASP A 166 -32.13 -9.21 -19.65
CA ASP A 166 -31.26 -10.33 -19.27
C ASP A 166 -29.79 -9.92 -19.06
N ASP A 167 -29.36 -8.81 -19.66
CA ASP A 167 -27.98 -8.28 -19.67
C ASP A 167 -27.87 -6.89 -19.03
N SER A 168 -28.91 -6.46 -18.31
CA SER A 168 -29.07 -5.13 -17.70
C SER A 168 -27.96 -4.68 -16.75
N ASN A 169 -27.13 -5.60 -16.24
CA ASN A 169 -25.98 -5.33 -15.38
C ASN A 169 -24.62 -5.40 -16.10
N THR A 170 -24.59 -5.47 -17.43
CA THR A 170 -23.34 -5.55 -18.20
C THR A 170 -22.65 -4.17 -18.18
N ASP A 171 -21.52 -4.08 -17.49
CA ASP A 171 -20.81 -2.83 -17.19
C ASP A 171 -19.33 -2.84 -17.62
N GLY A 172 -18.84 -3.95 -18.22
CA GLY A 172 -17.49 -4.11 -18.73
C GLY A 172 -17.40 -4.31 -20.25
N ALA A 173 -16.24 -4.06 -20.85
CA ALA A 173 -15.94 -4.45 -22.24
C ALA A 173 -15.66 -5.96 -22.37
N ILE A 174 -14.98 -6.52 -21.36
CA ILE A 174 -15.04 -7.95 -21.03
C ILE A 174 -15.88 -8.07 -19.76
N PHE A 175 -17.01 -8.77 -19.82
CA PHE A 175 -17.91 -8.91 -18.67
C PHE A 175 -18.31 -10.37 -18.44
N SER A 176 -18.16 -10.86 -17.21
CA SER A 176 -18.47 -12.23 -16.83
C SER A 176 -19.35 -12.34 -15.59
N LYS A 177 -20.41 -13.15 -15.70
CA LYS A 177 -21.29 -13.60 -14.60
C LYS A 177 -20.82 -14.94 -13.97
N ALA A 178 -19.55 -15.29 -14.16
CA ALA A 178 -18.88 -16.51 -13.73
C ALA A 178 -17.37 -16.27 -13.56
N ASP A 179 -16.64 -17.18 -12.91
CA ASP A 179 -15.17 -17.14 -12.80
C ASP A 179 -14.50 -16.86 -14.15
N LEU A 180 -13.55 -15.92 -14.17
CA LEU A 180 -12.79 -15.54 -15.35
C LEU A 180 -11.29 -15.69 -15.10
N THR A 181 -10.60 -16.40 -15.98
CA THR A 181 -9.15 -16.54 -15.95
C THR A 181 -8.53 -15.98 -17.22
N ILE A 182 -7.40 -15.27 -17.10
CA ILE A 182 -6.58 -14.80 -18.22
C ILE A 182 -5.17 -15.38 -18.06
N ASN A 183 -4.64 -16.01 -19.11
CA ASN A 183 -3.29 -16.57 -19.13
C ASN A 183 -2.70 -16.58 -20.55
N GLY A 184 -1.45 -17.05 -20.71
CA GLY A 184 -0.73 -17.04 -21.98
C GLY A 184 0.10 -15.77 -22.18
N SER A 185 1.10 -15.83 -23.07
CA SER A 185 2.09 -14.77 -23.27
C SER A 185 1.73 -13.73 -24.34
N GLY A 186 0.60 -13.90 -25.03
CA GLY A 186 0.08 -12.94 -26.00
C GLY A 186 -0.32 -11.60 -25.39
N THR A 187 -0.73 -10.67 -26.26
CA THR A 187 -1.18 -9.32 -25.87
C THR A 187 -2.70 -9.22 -25.94
N LEU A 188 -3.30 -8.60 -24.92
CA LEU A 188 -4.70 -8.22 -24.84
C LEU A 188 -4.80 -6.71 -24.61
N THR A 189 -5.49 -6.01 -25.50
CA THR A 189 -5.81 -4.58 -25.36
C THR A 189 -7.32 -4.41 -25.22
N VAL A 190 -7.74 -3.80 -24.11
CA VAL A 190 -9.16 -3.54 -23.81
C VAL A 190 -9.39 -2.03 -23.78
N ASN A 191 -10.23 -1.54 -24.69
CA ASN A 191 -10.66 -0.15 -24.79
C ASN A 191 -12.11 -0.05 -24.32
N ALA A 192 -12.30 0.26 -23.04
CA ALA A 192 -13.59 0.36 -22.37
C ALA A 192 -14.05 1.81 -22.25
N ASN A 193 -14.69 2.29 -23.30
CA ASN A 193 -15.29 3.60 -23.42
C ASN A 193 -16.60 3.74 -22.62
N TYR A 194 -17.34 2.65 -22.34
CA TYR A 194 -18.58 2.73 -21.55
C TYR A 194 -18.31 2.98 -20.07
N LYS A 195 -17.70 1.98 -19.40
CA LYS A 195 -17.42 1.97 -17.96
C LYS A 195 -16.14 1.18 -17.67
N HIS A 196 -16.26 -0.12 -17.42
CA HIS A 196 -15.17 -0.94 -16.89
C HIS A 196 -14.43 -1.73 -17.97
N GLY A 197 -13.15 -2.03 -17.73
CA GLY A 197 -12.35 -2.85 -18.65
C GLY A 197 -12.75 -4.33 -18.61
N ILE A 198 -12.23 -5.03 -17.61
CA ILE A 198 -12.39 -6.48 -17.42
C ILE A 198 -13.13 -6.73 -16.11
N VAL A 199 -14.31 -7.36 -16.18
CA VAL A 199 -15.18 -7.56 -15.03
C VAL A 199 -15.53 -9.03 -14.87
N SER A 200 -15.28 -9.58 -13.68
CA SER A 200 -15.87 -10.82 -13.19
C SER A 200 -16.76 -10.52 -11.98
N LYS A 201 -17.99 -11.02 -12.01
CA LYS A 201 -18.91 -10.96 -10.86
C LYS A 201 -18.75 -12.14 -9.88
N ASP A 202 -17.75 -12.99 -10.10
CA ASP A 202 -17.18 -13.96 -9.15
C ASP A 202 -15.65 -13.70 -9.05
N ASP A 203 -14.78 -14.71 -9.22
CA ASP A 203 -13.31 -14.54 -9.19
C ASP A 203 -12.74 -14.02 -10.54
N LEU A 204 -11.68 -13.21 -10.47
CA LEU A 204 -10.80 -12.85 -11.60
C LEU A 204 -9.36 -13.33 -11.33
N VAL A 205 -8.85 -14.24 -12.17
CA VAL A 205 -7.50 -14.81 -12.05
C VAL A 205 -6.66 -14.43 -13.25
N ILE A 206 -5.43 -13.94 -13.04
CA ILE A 206 -4.51 -13.58 -14.13
C ILE A 206 -3.14 -14.18 -13.85
N THR A 207 -2.72 -15.15 -14.65
CA THR A 207 -1.47 -15.88 -14.39
C THR A 207 -0.28 -15.42 -15.23
N ASP A 208 -0.53 -14.90 -16.44
CA ASP A 208 0.45 -14.26 -17.33
C ASP A 208 -0.24 -13.39 -18.40
N GLY A 209 0.54 -12.67 -19.21
CA GLY A 209 0.10 -11.96 -20.42
C GLY A 209 0.45 -10.48 -20.47
N ASN A 210 0.42 -9.87 -21.66
CA ASN A 210 0.61 -8.43 -21.82
C ASN A 210 -0.77 -7.75 -21.92
N ILE A 211 -1.22 -7.16 -20.81
CA ILE A 211 -2.61 -6.69 -20.62
C ILE A 211 -2.62 -5.16 -20.57
N ASN A 212 -3.14 -4.54 -21.63
CA ASN A 212 -3.33 -3.10 -21.74
C ASN A 212 -4.82 -2.80 -21.53
N VAL A 213 -5.16 -1.94 -20.57
CA VAL A 213 -6.56 -1.56 -20.31
C VAL A 213 -6.68 -0.04 -20.20
N THR A 214 -7.52 0.53 -21.07
CA THR A 214 -7.99 1.91 -20.96
C THR A 214 -9.47 1.88 -20.65
N SER A 215 -9.92 2.48 -19.55
CA SER A 215 -11.31 2.42 -19.09
C SER A 215 -11.85 3.77 -18.63
N ALA A 216 -13.12 4.03 -18.92
CA ALA A 216 -13.84 5.23 -18.44
C ALA A 216 -14.09 5.22 -16.92
N SER A 217 -14.10 4.03 -16.31
CA SER A 217 -14.19 3.77 -14.86
C SER A 217 -13.13 2.73 -14.47
N THR A 218 -13.43 1.76 -13.59
CA THR A 218 -12.49 0.74 -13.12
C THR A 218 -11.88 -0.09 -14.26
N ALA A 219 -10.56 -0.26 -14.30
CA ALA A 219 -9.93 -1.05 -15.36
C ALA A 219 -10.15 -2.55 -15.19
N MET A 220 -9.96 -3.11 -13.99
CA MET A 220 -10.22 -4.52 -13.72
C MET A 220 -10.99 -4.72 -12.41
N GLU A 221 -12.05 -5.52 -12.45
CA GLU A 221 -12.90 -5.86 -11.31
C GLU A 221 -13.05 -7.39 -11.20
N GLY A 222 -12.72 -7.96 -10.05
CA GLY A 222 -13.07 -9.33 -9.68
C GLY A 222 -13.83 -9.28 -8.36
N LYS A 223 -15.16 -9.46 -8.42
CA LYS A 223 -16.03 -9.23 -7.26
C LYS A 223 -15.57 -9.99 -6.03
N ASP A 224 -15.37 -11.30 -6.16
CA ASP A 224 -15.06 -12.18 -5.04
C ASP A 224 -13.56 -12.18 -4.72
N SER A 225 -12.70 -12.15 -5.74
CA SER A 225 -11.28 -11.88 -5.59
C SER A 225 -10.64 -11.42 -6.92
N VAL A 226 -9.48 -10.77 -6.81
CA VAL A 226 -8.52 -10.64 -7.93
C VAL A 226 -7.22 -11.33 -7.55
N LYS A 227 -6.78 -12.31 -8.34
CA LYS A 227 -5.55 -13.10 -8.08
C LYS A 227 -4.58 -12.95 -9.23
N ILE A 228 -3.37 -12.44 -8.98
CA ILE A 228 -2.36 -12.18 -10.01
C ILE A 228 -1.03 -12.86 -9.64
N SER A 229 -0.44 -13.61 -10.56
CA SER A 229 0.89 -14.23 -10.39
C SER A 229 1.94 -13.83 -11.42
N GLY A 230 1.55 -13.14 -12.48
CA GLY A 230 2.43 -12.82 -13.60
C GLY A 230 1.76 -11.88 -14.60
N GLY A 231 2.46 -11.61 -15.69
CA GLY A 231 2.04 -10.68 -16.73
C GLY A 231 2.57 -9.25 -16.58
N THR A 232 2.37 -8.46 -17.64
CA THR A 232 2.65 -7.03 -17.71
C THR A 232 1.35 -6.27 -17.88
N PHE A 233 1.10 -5.29 -17.02
CA PHE A 233 -0.15 -4.52 -16.95
C PHE A 233 0.11 -3.05 -17.24
N ASN A 234 -0.53 -2.51 -18.27
CA ASN A 234 -0.53 -1.09 -18.60
C ASN A 234 -1.95 -0.56 -18.46
N ILE A 235 -2.23 0.16 -17.37
CA ILE A 235 -3.59 0.53 -16.96
C ILE A 235 -3.74 2.06 -16.98
N SER A 236 -4.79 2.53 -17.63
CA SER A 236 -5.26 3.91 -17.61
C SER A 236 -6.75 3.94 -17.26
N ALA A 237 -7.09 4.22 -16.00
CA ALA A 237 -8.46 4.15 -15.49
C ALA A 237 -9.04 5.52 -15.14
N GLY A 238 -10.26 5.77 -15.62
CA GLY A 238 -11.04 6.97 -15.30
C GLY A 238 -11.51 7.04 -13.85
N THR A 239 -11.52 5.90 -13.13
CA THR A 239 -11.62 5.82 -11.67
C THR A 239 -10.51 4.93 -11.13
N ASN A 240 -10.78 3.66 -10.81
CA ASN A 240 -9.86 2.76 -10.10
C ASN A 240 -9.04 1.86 -11.05
N GLY A 241 -7.83 1.48 -10.66
CA GLY A 241 -7.03 0.49 -11.40
C GLY A 241 -7.64 -0.91 -11.29
N ILE A 242 -7.42 -1.56 -10.16
CA ILE A 242 -7.85 -2.95 -9.89
C ILE A 242 -8.70 -2.97 -8.63
N LYS A 243 -9.93 -3.50 -8.71
CA LYS A 243 -10.87 -3.59 -7.57
C LYS A 243 -11.34 -5.02 -7.30
N SER A 244 -11.50 -5.36 -6.02
CA SER A 244 -12.37 -6.46 -5.58
C SER A 244 -13.45 -5.90 -4.65
N THR A 245 -14.72 -6.34 -4.81
CA THR A 245 -15.91 -5.58 -4.36
C THR A 245 -16.83 -6.32 -3.37
N ASN A 246 -16.50 -7.56 -2.97
CA ASN A 246 -17.38 -8.34 -2.09
C ASN A 246 -17.16 -8.02 -0.60
N THR A 247 -18.17 -7.42 0.03
CA THR A 247 -18.25 -7.13 1.47
C THR A 247 -19.04 -8.16 2.29
N GLU A 248 -19.65 -9.16 1.65
CA GLU A 248 -20.62 -10.08 2.26
C GLU A 248 -19.97 -11.21 3.07
N THR A 249 -18.75 -11.63 2.70
CA THR A 249 -17.98 -12.65 3.42
C THR A 249 -16.51 -12.25 3.52
N SER A 250 -15.90 -12.48 4.69
CA SER A 250 -14.53 -12.02 5.02
C SER A 250 -13.41 -12.80 4.32
N ASP A 251 -13.74 -13.90 3.65
CA ASP A 251 -12.85 -14.69 2.80
C ASP A 251 -12.87 -14.24 1.32
N LYS A 252 -13.59 -13.16 1.01
CA LYS A 252 -13.76 -12.55 -0.32
C LYS A 252 -13.49 -11.05 -0.27
N GLY A 253 -13.57 -10.36 -1.42
CA GLY A 253 -13.27 -8.94 -1.55
C GLY A 253 -11.77 -8.63 -1.50
N PHE A 254 -10.92 -9.63 -1.74
CA PHE A 254 -9.47 -9.52 -1.59
C PHE A 254 -8.75 -9.43 -2.94
N ILE A 255 -7.57 -8.82 -2.92
CA ILE A 255 -6.62 -8.80 -4.03
C ILE A 255 -5.33 -9.48 -3.57
N SER A 256 -4.82 -10.42 -4.36
CA SER A 256 -3.52 -11.08 -4.11
C SER A 256 -2.62 -10.96 -5.33
N VAL A 257 -1.40 -10.45 -5.12
CA VAL A 257 -0.38 -10.28 -6.15
C VAL A 257 0.91 -10.97 -5.71
N THR A 258 1.29 -12.03 -6.41
CA THR A 258 2.53 -12.80 -6.17
C THR A 258 3.62 -12.50 -7.19
N GLY A 259 3.28 -11.81 -8.28
CA GLY A 259 4.19 -11.41 -9.34
C GLY A 259 3.49 -10.58 -10.42
N GLY A 260 4.27 -10.08 -11.37
CA GLY A 260 3.82 -9.21 -12.47
C GLY A 260 4.54 -7.86 -12.51
N SER A 261 4.33 -7.10 -13.58
CA SER A 261 4.83 -5.73 -13.73
C SER A 261 3.67 -4.78 -14.04
N PHE A 262 3.48 -3.75 -13.22
CA PHE A 262 2.31 -2.88 -13.26
C PHE A 262 2.73 -1.43 -13.50
N THR A 263 2.24 -0.83 -14.59
CA THR A 263 2.19 0.61 -14.78
C THR A 263 0.72 1.03 -14.70
N VAL A 264 0.36 1.75 -13.63
CA VAL A 264 -1.05 2.09 -13.33
C VAL A 264 -1.19 3.61 -13.21
N VAL A 265 -2.04 4.19 -14.05
CA VAL A 265 -2.55 5.55 -13.90
C VAL A 265 -4.05 5.46 -13.62
N ALA A 266 -4.47 5.94 -12.46
CA ALA A 266 -5.86 5.94 -12.02
C ALA A 266 -6.24 7.34 -11.50
N ASN A 267 -7.46 7.82 -11.76
CA ASN A 267 -7.91 9.06 -11.14
C ASN A 267 -8.25 8.86 -9.66
N ASN A 268 -8.76 7.67 -9.32
CA ASN A 268 -9.05 7.23 -7.96
C ASN A 268 -7.99 6.20 -7.52
N ASP A 269 -8.40 5.09 -6.90
CA ASP A 269 -7.50 4.16 -6.23
C ASP A 269 -6.85 3.18 -7.22
N ALA A 270 -5.53 2.94 -7.13
CA ALA A 270 -4.88 2.02 -8.06
C ALA A 270 -5.16 0.54 -7.74
N PHE A 271 -5.20 0.18 -6.46
CA PHE A 271 -5.64 -1.12 -5.96
C PHE A 271 -6.61 -0.89 -4.80
N GLU A 272 -7.86 -1.37 -4.93
CA GLU A 272 -8.88 -1.28 -3.88
C GLU A 272 -9.46 -2.67 -3.57
N ALA A 273 -9.19 -3.18 -2.37
CA ALA A 273 -9.77 -4.41 -1.84
C ALA A 273 -10.74 -4.08 -0.69
N GLU A 274 -11.99 -4.57 -0.75
CA GLU A 274 -12.93 -4.40 0.38
C GLU A 274 -12.45 -5.11 1.66
N THR A 275 -11.60 -6.15 1.55
CA THR A 275 -11.01 -6.84 2.71
C THR A 275 -9.49 -6.73 2.75
N VAL A 276 -8.77 -7.54 1.97
CA VAL A 276 -7.31 -7.70 2.09
C VAL A 276 -6.61 -7.46 0.77
N LEU A 277 -5.57 -6.64 0.79
CA LEU A 277 -4.60 -6.50 -0.30
C LEU A 277 -3.30 -7.18 0.12
N SER A 278 -2.92 -8.26 -0.56
CA SER A 278 -1.68 -9.00 -0.30
C SER A 278 -0.71 -8.88 -1.47
N ILE A 279 0.49 -8.35 -1.22
CA ILE A 279 1.57 -8.22 -2.20
C ILE A 279 2.79 -9.02 -1.70
N GLU A 280 3.08 -10.13 -2.38
CA GLU A 280 4.25 -10.98 -2.13
C GLU A 280 5.41 -10.69 -3.11
N GLY A 281 5.10 -10.07 -4.25
CA GLY A 281 6.09 -9.75 -5.28
C GLY A 281 5.51 -8.97 -6.45
N GLY A 282 6.38 -8.62 -7.39
CA GLY A 282 6.07 -7.81 -8.57
C GLY A 282 6.85 -6.50 -8.62
N SER A 283 6.64 -5.73 -9.70
CA SER A 283 7.18 -4.39 -9.88
C SER A 283 6.03 -3.43 -10.16
N PHE A 284 5.94 -2.32 -9.43
CA PHE A 284 4.80 -1.41 -9.49
C PHE A 284 5.29 0.02 -9.72
N ASN A 285 4.71 0.70 -10.71
CA ASN A 285 4.89 2.12 -10.98
C ASN A 285 3.48 2.73 -11.06
N ILE A 286 3.04 3.34 -9.96
CA ILE A 286 1.66 3.76 -9.73
C ILE A 286 1.59 5.28 -9.66
N THR A 287 0.58 5.86 -10.34
CA THR A 287 0.19 7.25 -10.19
C THR A 287 -1.32 7.35 -9.99
N THR A 288 -1.75 7.88 -8.84
CA THR A 288 -3.17 8.07 -8.51
C THR A 288 -3.52 9.54 -8.37
N GLY A 289 -4.69 9.95 -8.89
CA GLY A 289 -5.19 11.33 -8.81
C GLY A 289 -4.30 12.40 -9.47
N GLY A 290 -3.40 11.98 -10.37
CA GLY A 290 -2.37 12.85 -10.95
C GLY A 290 -1.13 13.07 -10.08
N GLY A 291 -0.94 12.25 -9.03
CA GLY A 291 0.23 12.26 -8.16
C GLY A 291 0.23 13.34 -7.09
N SER A 292 1.22 13.27 -6.19
CA SER A 292 1.36 14.10 -5.00
C SER A 292 1.49 15.60 -5.28
N ALA A 293 1.73 16.01 -6.52
CA ALA A 293 1.61 17.41 -6.94
C ALA A 293 0.17 17.94 -6.84
N ASN A 294 -0.82 17.04 -6.94
CA ASN A 294 -2.24 17.28 -6.74
C ASN A 294 -2.65 16.76 -5.35
N ALA A 295 -1.98 17.24 -4.30
CA ALA A 295 -2.19 16.77 -2.93
C ALA A 295 -3.64 16.98 -2.42
N SER A 296 -4.21 15.98 -1.74
CA SER A 296 -5.48 16.03 -1.00
C SER A 296 -5.37 16.91 0.23
N MET A 297 -4.22 16.87 0.91
CA MET A 297 -3.90 17.73 2.04
C MET A 297 -2.91 18.82 1.66
N LYS A 298 -2.99 19.95 2.35
CA LYS A 298 -1.96 21.02 2.26
C LYS A 298 -0.98 20.85 3.41
N SER A 299 0.21 21.42 3.26
CA SER A 299 1.22 21.54 4.32
C SER A 299 0.82 22.45 5.50
N ASP A 300 -0.46 22.76 5.67
CA ASP A 300 -1.04 23.48 6.81
C ASP A 300 -2.16 22.67 7.49
N GLY A 301 -2.25 21.37 7.19
CA GLY A 301 -3.27 20.45 7.72
C GLY A 301 -4.69 20.71 7.21
N THR A 302 -4.89 21.61 6.24
CA THR A 302 -6.21 21.87 5.69
C THR A 302 -6.44 21.11 4.39
N PRO A 303 -7.57 20.37 4.24
CA PRO A 303 -7.95 19.74 2.98
C PRO A 303 -7.89 20.70 1.80
N ASN A 304 -7.31 20.24 0.69
CA ASN A 304 -7.19 20.98 -0.54
C ASN A 304 -8.53 21.02 -1.27
N SER A 305 -9.28 22.12 -1.13
CA SER A 305 -10.57 22.31 -1.80
C SER A 305 -10.49 22.27 -3.34
N ASP A 306 -9.31 22.47 -3.91
CA ASP A 306 -9.11 22.49 -5.37
C ASP A 306 -8.78 21.08 -5.91
N TRP A 307 -8.47 20.12 -5.04
CA TRP A 307 -8.16 18.72 -5.34
C TRP A 307 -9.22 18.05 -6.22
N GLN A 308 -10.45 17.97 -5.71
CA GLN A 308 -11.59 17.35 -6.39
C GLN A 308 -11.96 18.09 -7.69
N ASN A 309 -11.81 19.42 -7.69
CA ASN A 309 -12.10 20.26 -8.85
C ASN A 309 -11.09 20.05 -10.00
N ASN A 310 -9.85 19.63 -9.70
CA ASN A 310 -8.84 19.32 -10.71
C ASN A 310 -8.99 17.89 -11.27
N MET A 311 -9.54 16.95 -10.49
CA MET A 311 -9.84 15.58 -10.95
C MET A 311 -11.03 15.51 -11.91
N GLY A 312 -12.06 16.33 -11.68
CA GLY A 312 -13.28 16.34 -12.52
C GLY A 312 -13.12 16.92 -13.93
N ASN A 313 -11.94 17.44 -14.29
CA ASN A 313 -11.70 18.06 -15.60
C ASN A 313 -10.27 17.75 -16.08
N GLY A 314 -10.09 16.54 -16.63
CA GLY A 314 -8.79 15.98 -17.00
C GLY A 314 -7.87 16.94 -17.78
N GLY A 315 -6.67 17.17 -17.22
CA GLY A 315 -5.57 17.91 -17.84
C GLY A 315 -5.30 19.29 -17.21
N GLY A 316 -4.35 19.35 -16.28
CA GLY A 316 -4.02 20.57 -15.51
C GLY A 316 -2.53 20.75 -15.18
N GLY A 317 -1.65 20.81 -16.20
CA GLY A 317 -0.27 21.27 -16.03
C GLY A 317 -0.18 22.82 -15.96
N PRO A 318 0.80 23.41 -15.23
CA PRO A 318 0.65 24.78 -14.72
C PRO A 318 1.10 25.89 -15.67
N ASN A 319 0.37 27.01 -15.68
CA ASN A 319 0.92 28.37 -15.59
C ASN A 319 -0.20 29.42 -15.46
N GLY A 320 -0.15 30.25 -14.41
CA GLY A 320 -1.15 31.29 -14.19
C GLY A 320 -0.89 32.57 -14.98
N MET A 321 -1.92 33.11 -15.65
CA MET A 321 -2.04 34.53 -16.00
C MET A 321 -3.51 34.99 -16.00
N GLY A 322 -3.93 35.69 -14.94
CA GLY A 322 -4.97 36.74 -14.92
C GLY A 322 -6.39 36.50 -15.50
N ARG A 323 -7.42 36.66 -14.65
CA ARG A 323 -8.64 37.43 -15.03
C ARG A 323 -8.23 38.90 -15.28
N PRO A 324 -8.84 39.71 -16.19
CA PRO A 324 -10.28 39.83 -16.51
C PRO A 324 -10.59 40.04 -18.03
N ASP A 325 -11.80 40.32 -18.57
CA ASP A 325 -13.23 40.16 -18.21
C ASP A 325 -14.14 40.17 -19.48
N ASP A 326 -15.37 39.64 -19.34
CA ASP A 326 -16.63 39.85 -20.11
C ASP A 326 -16.67 39.88 -21.67
N ASN A 327 -17.72 39.24 -22.22
CA ASN A 327 -18.29 39.37 -23.59
C ASN A 327 -17.48 39.02 -24.87
N GLY A 328 -18.00 38.08 -25.67
CA GLY A 328 -17.91 38.14 -27.15
C GLY A 328 -17.75 36.81 -27.92
N ASN A 329 -18.63 36.57 -28.91
CA ASN A 329 -18.50 35.45 -29.87
C ASN A 329 -17.18 35.49 -30.67
N GLY A 330 -16.53 34.32 -30.84
CA GLY A 330 -15.45 34.13 -31.81
C GLY A 330 -15.21 32.65 -32.13
N MET A 331 -15.21 32.30 -33.43
CA MET A 331 -14.85 30.95 -33.91
C MET A 331 -13.35 30.83 -34.17
N GLY A 332 -12.80 29.63 -33.94
CA GLY A 332 -11.72 29.07 -34.76
C GLY A 332 -10.28 29.39 -34.34
N GLY A 333 -9.57 28.36 -33.89
CA GLY A 333 -8.13 28.35 -33.70
C GLY A 333 -7.69 27.08 -32.98
N ASP A 334 -7.01 26.16 -33.67
CA ASP A 334 -6.51 24.93 -33.08
C ASP A 334 -5.46 25.24 -31.99
N PRO A 335 -5.55 24.67 -30.78
CA PRO A 335 -4.51 24.80 -29.77
C PRO A 335 -3.26 23.99 -30.16
N PRO A 336 -2.05 24.40 -29.72
CA PRO A 336 -0.81 23.74 -30.10
C PRO A 336 -0.68 22.34 -29.47
N ALA A 337 -0.10 21.41 -30.23
CA ALA A 337 0.18 20.06 -29.75
C ALA A 337 1.11 20.05 -28.51
N MET A 338 0.82 19.20 -27.53
CA MET A 338 1.69 18.99 -26.37
C MET A 338 3.00 18.29 -26.77
N PRO A 339 4.11 18.58 -26.07
CA PRO A 339 5.38 17.92 -26.34
C PRO A 339 5.35 16.46 -25.90
N THR A 340 5.70 15.56 -26.82
CA THR A 340 5.95 14.14 -26.54
C THR A 340 7.19 13.98 -25.68
N ALA A 341 7.03 13.43 -24.48
CA ALA A 341 8.11 12.78 -23.76
C ALA A 341 8.17 11.30 -24.19
N ASP A 342 9.04 11.04 -25.16
CA ASP A 342 9.82 9.80 -25.33
C ASP A 342 10.04 9.09 -23.97
N ASP A 343 9.72 7.81 -23.72
CA ASP A 343 9.95 6.63 -24.57
C ASP A 343 9.01 5.44 -24.19
N THR A 344 7.77 5.36 -24.74
CA THR A 344 6.85 4.19 -24.56
C THR A 344 6.02 3.78 -25.79
N GLY A 345 6.13 4.47 -26.93
CA GLY A 345 5.68 3.94 -28.23
C GLY A 345 4.17 3.75 -28.47
N LEU A 346 3.28 4.29 -27.64
CA LEU A 346 1.82 4.21 -27.82
C LEU A 346 1.20 5.57 -28.20
N THR A 347 0.52 5.63 -29.35
CA THR A 347 -0.29 6.76 -29.78
C THR A 347 -1.77 6.46 -29.57
N ILE A 348 -2.48 7.26 -28.77
CA ILE A 348 -3.93 7.14 -28.54
C ILE A 348 -4.61 8.46 -28.89
N GLU A 349 -5.65 8.40 -29.72
CA GLU A 349 -6.51 9.55 -30.03
C GLU A 349 -7.68 9.62 -29.03
N THR A 350 -7.84 10.75 -28.33
CA THR A 350 -8.90 10.92 -27.32
C THR A 350 -10.17 11.51 -27.96
N ALA A 351 -11.26 10.73 -27.97
CA ALA A 351 -12.59 11.23 -28.31
C ALA A 351 -13.34 11.64 -27.03
N ALA A 352 -13.47 12.95 -26.78
CA ALA A 352 -14.26 13.46 -25.66
C ALA A 352 -15.75 13.52 -26.02
N ASN A 353 -16.64 13.01 -25.15
CA ASN A 353 -18.04 13.40 -25.16
C ASN A 353 -18.68 13.42 -23.77
N THR A 354 -19.47 14.46 -23.52
CA THR A 354 -20.23 14.70 -22.29
C THR A 354 -21.69 14.29 -22.49
N THR A 355 -22.23 13.41 -21.64
CA THR A 355 -23.68 13.20 -21.53
C THR A 355 -24.11 13.05 -20.07
N THR A 356 -25.10 13.85 -19.68
CA THR A 356 -25.73 13.84 -18.35
C THR A 356 -26.55 12.59 -18.09
N ASP A 357 -26.37 12.02 -16.90
CA ASP A 357 -27.08 10.87 -16.35
C ASP A 357 -28.60 11.08 -16.22
N SER A 358 -29.36 10.00 -16.43
CA SER A 358 -30.78 9.85 -16.10
C SER A 358 -31.16 8.37 -16.15
N ASP A 359 -31.66 7.85 -15.02
CA ASP A 359 -32.20 6.49 -14.81
C ASP A 359 -31.18 5.33 -14.64
N SER A 360 -30.43 5.40 -13.53
CA SER A 360 -30.15 4.21 -12.71
C SER A 360 -30.57 4.47 -11.27
N THR A 361 -31.34 3.55 -10.66
CA THR A 361 -31.68 3.63 -9.22
C THR A 361 -30.56 3.05 -8.37
N ASP A 362 -29.36 3.60 -8.53
CA ASP A 362 -28.29 3.38 -7.57
C ASP A 362 -28.50 4.32 -6.37
N THR A 363 -28.02 3.89 -5.21
CA THR A 363 -28.03 4.75 -4.02
C THR A 363 -27.18 5.99 -4.26
N SER A 364 -27.51 7.08 -3.56
CA SER A 364 -26.74 8.33 -3.63
C SER A 364 -25.37 8.15 -2.97
N ASP A 365 -24.46 7.52 -3.70
CA ASP A 365 -23.05 7.46 -3.38
C ASP A 365 -22.47 8.86 -3.47
N ASN A 366 -22.48 9.55 -2.33
CA ASN A 366 -21.37 10.41 -1.96
C ASN A 366 -20.14 9.50 -1.72
N THR A 367 -19.69 8.78 -2.74
CA THR A 367 -18.35 8.21 -2.73
C THR A 367 -17.40 9.38 -2.65
N SER A 368 -16.75 9.53 -1.50
CA SER A 368 -15.59 10.41 -1.40
C SER A 368 -14.63 9.98 -2.50
N THR A 369 -14.22 10.91 -3.34
CA THR A 369 -13.08 10.66 -4.23
C THR A 369 -11.92 10.23 -3.33
N SER A 370 -11.42 9.03 -3.58
CA SER A 370 -10.27 8.43 -2.91
C SER A 370 -9.26 8.23 -4.02
N ALA A 371 -8.04 8.74 -3.87
CA ALA A 371 -6.99 8.61 -4.89
C ALA A 371 -5.76 7.92 -4.30
N LYS A 372 -6.00 6.88 -3.50
CA LYS A 372 -5.01 6.17 -2.70
C LYS A 372 -4.37 5.07 -3.54
N ALA A 373 -3.06 4.89 -3.48
CA ALA A 373 -2.43 3.92 -4.39
C ALA A 373 -2.74 2.45 -4.00
N LEU A 374 -2.48 2.06 -2.76
CA LEU A 374 -2.76 0.72 -2.25
C LEU A 374 -3.76 0.82 -1.09
N LYS A 375 -4.98 0.31 -1.27
CA LYS A 375 -6.09 0.47 -0.32
C LYS A 375 -6.76 -0.86 0.04
N ALA A 376 -6.98 -1.10 1.33
CA ALA A 376 -7.73 -2.24 1.82
C ALA A 376 -8.73 -1.87 2.95
N GLY A 377 -9.89 -2.52 2.98
CA GLY A 377 -10.89 -2.32 4.03
C GLY A 377 -10.60 -3.06 5.35
N SER A 378 -9.60 -3.94 5.42
CA SER A 378 -9.20 -4.67 6.63
C SER A 378 -7.69 -4.81 6.82
N GLU A 379 -6.94 -5.15 5.77
CA GLU A 379 -5.49 -5.30 5.90
C GLU A 379 -4.72 -5.12 4.57
N VAL A 380 -3.66 -4.32 4.59
CA VAL A 380 -2.62 -4.33 3.54
C VAL A 380 -1.41 -5.11 4.04
N ASN A 381 -1.09 -6.21 3.36
CA ASN A 381 0.06 -7.06 3.61
C ASN A 381 1.09 -6.88 2.48
N ILE A 382 2.30 -6.42 2.79
CA ILE A 382 3.42 -6.35 1.84
C ILE A 382 4.58 -7.18 2.38
N SER A 383 5.00 -8.19 1.63
CA SER A 383 6.12 -9.07 1.99
C SER A 383 7.24 -9.10 0.94
N GLY A 384 7.04 -8.44 -0.20
CA GLY A 384 8.02 -8.35 -1.28
C GLY A 384 7.58 -7.40 -2.40
N GLY A 385 8.43 -7.30 -3.43
CA GLY A 385 8.21 -6.46 -4.60
C GLY A 385 8.99 -5.15 -4.60
N GLU A 386 9.04 -4.51 -5.78
CA GLU A 386 9.60 -3.19 -6.02
C GLU A 386 8.41 -2.23 -6.27
N ILE A 387 8.08 -1.39 -5.30
CA ILE A 387 6.86 -0.56 -5.30
C ILE A 387 7.26 0.91 -5.38
N LYS A 388 6.87 1.58 -6.47
CA LYS A 388 6.99 3.02 -6.64
C LYS A 388 5.61 3.67 -6.79
N ILE A 389 5.32 4.66 -5.95
CA ILE A 389 4.04 5.36 -5.92
C ILE A 389 4.26 6.88 -5.98
N ASP A 390 3.45 7.56 -6.78
CA ASP A 390 3.19 9.00 -6.68
C ASP A 390 1.67 9.19 -6.57
N SER A 391 1.15 9.45 -5.36
CA SER A 391 -0.29 9.48 -5.08
C SER A 391 -0.76 10.87 -4.67
N ALA A 392 -1.92 11.27 -5.18
CA ALA A 392 -2.59 12.52 -4.81
C ALA A 392 -3.19 12.48 -3.39
N ASP A 393 -3.45 11.27 -2.89
CA ASP A 393 -3.97 10.89 -1.58
C ASP A 393 -2.92 9.95 -0.92
N ASP A 394 -3.28 9.19 0.11
CA ASP A 394 -2.39 8.20 0.75
C ASP A 394 -1.72 7.23 -0.23
N SER A 395 -0.44 6.95 -0.02
CA SER A 395 0.25 5.93 -0.83
C SER A 395 -0.11 4.50 -0.40
N VAL A 396 -0.21 4.23 0.90
CA VAL A 396 -0.67 2.92 1.42
C VAL A 396 -1.69 3.17 2.52
N HIS A 397 -2.90 2.63 2.39
CA HIS A 397 -4.01 2.91 3.29
C HIS A 397 -4.78 1.65 3.69
N SER A 398 -5.16 1.58 4.96
CA SER A 398 -6.00 0.51 5.49
C SER A 398 -6.99 1.03 6.53
N ASN A 399 -8.27 0.68 6.37
CA ASN A 399 -9.29 0.86 7.42
C ASN A 399 -9.09 -0.13 8.59
N GLY A 400 -8.04 -0.95 8.54
CA GLY A 400 -7.59 -1.82 9.62
C GLY A 400 -6.07 -1.76 9.74
N ASN A 401 -5.36 -2.85 9.45
CA ASN A 401 -3.91 -2.91 9.66
C ASN A 401 -3.10 -2.68 8.38
N ILE A 402 -1.84 -2.23 8.54
CA ILE A 402 -0.78 -2.32 7.53
C ILE A 402 0.34 -3.19 8.10
N VAL A 403 0.79 -4.19 7.33
CA VAL A 403 1.85 -5.14 7.74
C VAL A 403 2.90 -5.23 6.64
N ILE A 404 4.09 -4.69 6.91
CA ILE A 404 5.26 -4.72 6.03
C ILE A 404 6.29 -5.70 6.59
N THR A 405 6.59 -6.75 5.82
CA THR A 405 7.55 -7.81 6.18
C THR A 405 8.67 -7.97 5.15
N GLY A 406 8.71 -7.11 4.13
CA GLY A 406 9.70 -7.09 3.07
C GLY A 406 9.29 -6.18 1.91
N GLY A 407 10.12 -6.16 0.86
CA GLY A 407 9.94 -5.30 -0.31
C GLY A 407 10.79 -4.03 -0.27
N ASN A 408 10.77 -3.30 -1.39
CA ASN A 408 11.38 -1.99 -1.56
C ASN A 408 10.28 -1.01 -1.97
N ILE A 409 9.89 -0.13 -1.05
CA ILE A 409 8.73 0.75 -1.15
C ILE A 409 9.23 2.19 -1.20
N SER A 410 9.02 2.88 -2.31
CA SER A 410 9.35 4.31 -2.47
C SER A 410 8.10 5.07 -2.84
N VAL A 411 7.73 6.06 -2.03
CA VAL A 411 6.46 6.78 -2.17
C VAL A 411 6.64 8.29 -2.15
N ALA A 412 5.82 8.97 -2.92
CA ALA A 412 5.55 10.40 -2.79
C ALA A 412 4.03 10.55 -2.64
N SER A 413 3.60 10.99 -1.46
CA SER A 413 2.20 11.15 -1.12
C SER A 413 1.77 12.62 -1.13
N GLY A 414 0.52 12.84 -1.51
CA GLY A 414 -0.21 14.10 -1.31
C GLY A 414 -0.88 14.17 0.06
N ASP A 415 -0.97 13.03 0.73
CA ASP A 415 -1.51 12.87 2.08
C ASP A 415 -0.49 12.05 2.89
N ASN A 416 -0.91 11.04 3.66
CA ASN A 416 -0.01 10.25 4.47
C ASN A 416 0.81 9.25 3.62
N GLY A 417 2.06 9.02 4.02
CA GLY A 417 2.92 8.04 3.34
C GLY A 417 2.40 6.62 3.52
N MET A 418 1.98 6.30 4.76
CA MET A 418 1.23 5.10 5.11
C MET A 418 0.20 5.43 6.21
N HIS A 419 -1.05 5.00 6.04
CA HIS A 419 -2.17 5.25 6.95
C HIS A 419 -2.84 3.95 7.37
N ALA A 420 -2.88 3.65 8.68
CA ALA A 420 -3.66 2.53 9.21
C ALA A 420 -4.58 2.99 10.34
N ASP A 421 -5.90 2.88 10.17
CA ASP A 421 -6.86 3.16 11.27
C ASP A 421 -6.58 2.27 12.50
N GLY A 422 -6.09 1.05 12.26
CA GLY A 422 -5.63 0.08 13.27
C GLY A 422 -4.12 0.12 13.50
N ASN A 423 -3.46 -1.03 13.34
CA ASN A 423 -2.02 -1.16 13.62
C ASN A 423 -1.19 -1.09 12.35
N LEU A 424 -0.07 -0.37 12.39
CA LEU A 424 0.96 -0.38 11.36
C LEU A 424 2.22 -1.07 11.88
N THR A 425 2.65 -2.15 11.24
CA THR A 425 3.84 -2.92 11.64
C THR A 425 4.84 -3.04 10.49
N ILE A 426 6.10 -2.67 10.74
CA ILE A 426 7.22 -2.85 9.81
C ILE A 426 8.28 -3.75 10.45
N SER A 427 8.41 -4.97 9.94
CA SER A 427 9.36 -5.98 10.45
C SER A 427 10.61 -6.17 9.60
N ASP A 428 10.55 -5.89 8.29
CA ASP A 428 11.71 -5.86 7.39
C ASP A 428 11.37 -5.09 6.10
N GLY A 429 12.35 -4.90 5.22
CA GLY A 429 12.20 -4.21 3.93
C GLY A 429 12.84 -2.81 3.90
N THR A 430 12.62 -2.09 2.81
CA THR A 430 13.00 -0.67 2.67
C THR A 430 11.74 0.15 2.44
N VAL A 431 11.60 1.24 3.19
CA VAL A 431 10.51 2.23 3.06
C VAL A 431 11.13 3.61 2.91
N ASP A 432 10.90 4.27 1.80
CA ASP A 432 11.39 5.61 1.47
C ASP A 432 10.22 6.53 1.11
N ILE A 433 9.67 7.19 2.14
CA ILE A 433 8.65 8.22 2.00
C ILE A 433 9.35 9.52 1.67
N THR A 434 9.42 9.82 0.37
CA THR A 434 10.16 10.98 -0.18
C THR A 434 9.41 12.31 -0.04
N LYS A 435 8.11 12.23 0.24
CA LYS A 435 7.20 13.33 0.52
C LYS A 435 5.90 12.76 1.11
N SER A 436 5.34 13.44 2.11
CA SER A 436 3.96 13.25 2.56
C SER A 436 3.46 14.46 3.38
N TYR A 437 2.18 14.46 3.76
CA TYR A 437 1.67 15.29 4.84
C TYR A 437 2.24 14.78 6.17
N GLU A 438 1.76 13.65 6.69
CA GLU A 438 2.44 12.86 7.73
C GLU A 438 3.13 11.64 7.11
N GLY A 439 4.20 11.16 7.72
CA GLY A 439 4.97 10.02 7.20
C GLY A 439 4.24 8.69 7.35
N ILE A 440 4.15 8.22 8.59
CA ILE A 440 3.61 6.91 8.96
C ILE A 440 2.59 7.14 10.09
N GLU A 441 1.33 6.81 9.84
CA GLU A 441 0.25 6.95 10.81
C GLU A 441 -0.37 5.59 11.18
N GLY A 442 -0.71 5.44 12.47
CA GLY A 442 -1.78 4.55 12.89
C GLY A 442 -1.94 4.47 14.40
N SER A 443 -3.01 3.80 14.87
CA SER A 443 -3.28 3.66 16.31
C SER A 443 -2.07 3.06 17.06
N ILE A 444 -1.44 2.02 16.50
CA ILE A 444 -0.17 1.49 17.02
C ILE A 444 0.82 1.34 15.87
N VAL A 445 1.92 2.10 15.91
CA VAL A 445 3.05 1.94 14.98
C VAL A 445 4.14 1.11 15.65
N THR A 446 4.54 0.01 15.02
CA THR A 446 5.60 -0.91 15.50
C THR A 446 6.67 -1.12 14.45
N ILE A 447 7.92 -0.80 14.79
CA ILE A 447 9.10 -0.98 13.94
C ILE A 447 10.01 -2.05 14.58
N ASP A 448 9.93 -3.27 14.06
CA ASP A 448 10.79 -4.40 14.47
C ASP A 448 12.07 -4.51 13.60
N GLY A 449 12.08 -3.91 12.40
CA GLY A 449 13.18 -4.04 11.45
C GLY A 449 13.10 -3.12 10.24
N GLY A 450 13.85 -3.46 9.19
CA GLY A 450 13.90 -2.70 7.93
C GLY A 450 14.77 -1.43 7.95
N THR A 451 14.77 -0.73 6.81
CA THR A 451 15.38 0.60 6.62
C THR A 451 14.28 1.58 6.22
N ILE A 452 14.04 2.59 7.03
CA ILE A 452 12.93 3.53 6.90
C ILE A 452 13.48 4.96 6.79
N SER A 453 13.00 5.67 5.78
CA SER A 453 13.34 7.06 5.45
C SER A 453 12.01 7.82 5.26
N VAL A 454 11.86 8.96 5.92
CA VAL A 454 10.62 9.75 5.94
C VAL A 454 10.91 11.23 5.74
N VAL A 455 10.17 11.86 4.83
CA VAL A 455 10.10 13.32 4.64
C VAL A 455 8.64 13.76 4.71
N ALA A 456 8.26 14.42 5.81
CA ALA A 456 6.90 14.84 6.12
C ALA A 456 6.80 16.37 6.28
N SER A 457 5.70 16.96 5.80
CA SER A 457 5.41 18.40 6.01
C SER A 457 4.72 18.70 7.35
N ASP A 458 4.16 17.68 7.97
CA ASP A 458 3.77 17.63 9.38
C ASP A 458 4.56 16.48 10.03
N ASP A 459 3.91 15.52 10.67
CA ASP A 459 4.57 14.56 11.56
C ASP A 459 5.31 13.44 10.82
N GLY A 460 6.49 13.06 11.32
CA GLY A 460 7.29 11.98 10.75
C GLY A 460 6.70 10.60 11.01
N ILE A 461 6.34 10.32 12.25
CA ILE A 461 5.52 9.18 12.64
C ILE A 461 4.50 9.71 13.66
N ASN A 462 3.22 9.54 13.36
CA ASN A 462 2.12 9.91 14.26
C ASN A 462 1.43 8.63 14.74
N CYS A 463 1.36 8.45 16.06
CA CYS A 463 0.43 7.50 16.66
C CYS A 463 -0.79 8.23 17.21
N ALA A 464 -1.92 8.15 16.51
CA ALA A 464 -3.21 8.72 16.90
C ALA A 464 -4.36 7.70 16.77
N GLY A 465 -5.41 7.87 17.57
CA GLY A 465 -6.62 7.04 17.46
C GLY A 465 -7.45 7.46 16.24
N GLY A 466 -7.51 6.59 15.23
CA GLY A 466 -7.79 6.94 13.83
C GLY A 466 -9.17 7.54 13.46
N SER A 467 -9.23 7.89 12.18
CA SER A 467 -10.22 8.69 11.44
C SER A 467 -10.16 10.21 11.65
N ASP A 468 -9.98 10.95 10.55
CA ASP A 468 -10.09 12.42 10.41
C ASP A 468 -11.48 12.99 10.67
N THR A 469 -12.34 12.26 11.38
CA THR A 469 -13.59 12.77 11.93
C THR A 469 -13.25 13.68 13.10
N GLY A 470 -12.74 14.87 12.75
CA GLY A 470 -12.13 15.84 13.64
C GLY A 470 -12.96 16.09 14.90
N SER A 471 -12.25 16.38 16.00
CA SER A 471 -12.71 16.40 17.39
C SER A 471 -13.85 17.38 17.72
N THR A 472 -15.02 17.21 17.09
CA THR A 472 -16.24 17.99 17.33
C THR A 472 -17.14 17.36 18.39
N ASP A 473 -17.06 16.03 18.57
CA ASP A 473 -17.90 15.27 19.49
C ASP A 473 -17.28 15.04 20.89
N ARG A 474 -16.01 15.41 21.11
CA ARG A 474 -15.32 15.32 22.41
C ARG A 474 -15.29 16.64 23.20
N MET A 475 -16.42 17.34 23.22
CA MET A 475 -16.69 18.48 24.12
C MET A 475 -16.51 18.11 25.61
N GLY A 476 -15.31 18.34 26.16
CA GLY A 476 -15.03 18.22 27.60
C GLY A 476 -13.97 17.18 28.02
N THR A 477 -13.25 16.58 27.08
CA THR A 477 -12.02 15.81 27.37
C THR A 477 -10.81 16.73 27.36
N ASP A 478 -9.79 16.43 28.17
CA ASP A 478 -8.50 17.12 28.08
C ASP A 478 -7.81 16.68 26.78
N GLN A 479 -7.48 17.62 25.89
CA GLN A 479 -6.99 17.30 24.55
C GLN A 479 -5.56 16.72 24.56
N PHE A 480 -4.82 16.89 25.67
CA PHE A 480 -3.45 16.42 25.86
C PHE A 480 -3.37 15.21 26.83
N SER A 481 -4.48 14.51 27.07
CA SER A 481 -4.46 13.31 27.91
C SER A 481 -4.09 12.06 27.12
N SER A 482 -3.10 11.30 27.59
CA SER A 482 -2.68 10.00 27.05
C SER A 482 -3.86 9.11 26.66
N GLN A 483 -3.86 8.66 25.41
CA GLN A 483 -4.86 7.79 24.81
C GLN A 483 -4.50 6.31 25.04
N GLY A 484 -5.37 5.58 25.74
CA GLY A 484 -5.17 4.16 25.99
C GLY A 484 -5.39 3.32 24.73
N GLY A 485 -4.40 2.52 24.35
CA GLY A 485 -4.39 1.74 23.11
C GLY A 485 -3.68 2.42 21.94
N VAL A 486 -3.04 3.58 22.18
CA VAL A 486 -2.18 4.27 21.22
C VAL A 486 -0.72 4.14 21.65
N GLU A 487 0.15 3.62 20.77
CA GLU A 487 1.56 3.36 21.11
C GLU A 487 2.50 3.46 19.90
N LEU A 488 3.68 4.08 20.11
CA LEU A 488 4.83 3.99 19.21
C LEU A 488 5.85 3.02 19.80
N ASN A 489 6.23 1.98 19.05
CA ASN A 489 7.14 0.93 19.49
C ASN A 489 8.31 0.75 18.50
N ILE A 490 9.54 1.05 18.91
CA ILE A 490 10.75 0.86 18.09
C ILE A 490 11.63 -0.22 18.72
N ASN A 491 11.59 -1.42 18.15
CA ASN A 491 12.32 -2.61 18.62
C ASN A 491 13.56 -2.90 17.76
N GLY A 492 13.62 -2.39 16.53
CA GLY A 492 14.72 -2.65 15.60
C GLY A 492 14.79 -1.66 14.43
N GLY A 493 15.44 -2.09 13.35
CA GLY A 493 15.56 -1.32 12.11
C GLY A 493 16.51 -0.12 12.16
N THR A 494 16.55 0.61 11.04
CA THR A 494 17.15 1.96 10.94
C THR A 494 16.09 2.93 10.46
N VAL A 495 15.83 3.99 11.22
CA VAL A 495 14.77 4.98 10.93
C VAL A 495 15.43 6.35 10.79
N THR A 496 15.16 7.06 9.69
CA THR A 496 15.60 8.44 9.45
C THR A 496 14.38 9.30 9.10
N ILE A 497 14.21 10.41 9.81
CA ILE A 497 13.03 11.28 9.68
C ILE A 497 13.49 12.72 9.43
N ASP A 498 12.84 13.39 8.49
CA ASP A 498 12.85 14.84 8.31
C ASP A 498 11.39 15.33 8.33
N ALA A 499 10.99 15.96 9.44
CA ALA A 499 9.59 16.34 9.71
C ALA A 499 9.51 17.84 10.05
N ASP A 500 8.64 18.58 9.36
CA ASP A 500 8.34 19.98 9.71
C ASP A 500 7.34 20.09 10.88
N GLY A 501 6.53 19.03 11.08
CA GLY A 501 5.75 18.72 12.28
C GLY A 501 6.59 18.06 13.38
N ASP A 502 5.98 17.21 14.19
CA ASP A 502 6.65 16.41 15.21
C ASP A 502 7.49 15.28 14.58
N GLY A 503 8.66 15.02 15.17
CA GLY A 503 9.57 14.00 14.64
C GLY A 503 9.08 12.56 14.88
N LEU A 504 8.67 12.30 16.11
CA LEU A 504 8.04 11.07 16.59
C LEU A 504 6.93 11.52 17.55
N ASP A 505 5.67 11.50 17.12
CA ASP A 505 4.52 11.74 18.00
C ASP A 505 3.91 10.41 18.47
N SER A 506 3.41 10.42 19.70
CA SER A 506 2.46 9.43 20.17
C SER A 506 1.46 10.05 21.15
N ASN A 507 0.20 10.09 20.72
CA ASN A 507 -0.91 10.43 21.60
C ASN A 507 -1.10 9.44 22.77
N GLY A 508 -0.32 8.36 22.84
CA GLY A 508 -0.20 7.47 24.00
C GLY A 508 1.25 7.29 24.48
N ASN A 509 1.80 6.07 24.42
CA ASN A 509 3.16 5.79 24.89
C ASN A 509 4.19 5.73 23.75
N PHE A 510 5.45 6.01 24.07
CA PHE A 510 6.60 5.73 23.20
C PHE A 510 7.55 4.74 23.90
N THR A 511 7.86 3.61 23.27
CA THR A 511 8.84 2.64 23.76
C THR A 511 9.94 2.41 22.73
N MET A 512 11.19 2.48 23.15
CA MET A 512 12.36 2.12 22.35
C MET A 512 13.14 0.98 23.03
N ALA A 513 13.17 -0.19 22.39
CA ALA A 513 13.89 -1.38 22.85
C ALA A 513 15.10 -1.74 21.98
N GLY A 514 15.22 -1.14 20.78
CA GLY A 514 16.32 -1.39 19.87
C GLY A 514 16.34 -0.40 18.70
N GLY A 515 16.99 -0.79 17.61
CA GLY A 515 17.07 0.01 16.39
C GLY A 515 18.08 1.18 16.45
N THR A 516 18.18 1.89 15.33
CA THR A 516 18.94 3.14 15.18
C THR A 516 18.03 4.21 14.59
N VAL A 517 17.85 5.33 15.29
CA VAL A 517 16.87 6.37 14.93
C VAL A 517 17.57 7.73 14.81
N TYR A 518 17.35 8.42 13.70
CA TYR A 518 17.83 9.77 13.44
C TYR A 518 16.66 10.67 13.07
N VAL A 519 16.51 11.81 13.76
CA VAL A 519 15.39 12.74 13.53
C VAL A 519 15.92 14.15 13.28
N CYS A 520 15.59 14.70 12.11
CA CYS A 520 15.60 16.11 11.78
C CYS A 520 14.20 16.66 12.04
N GLY A 521 13.93 17.00 13.30
CA GLY A 521 12.63 17.48 13.73
C GLY A 521 12.37 18.95 13.38
N PRO A 522 11.35 19.54 14.00
CA PRO A 522 10.83 20.85 13.63
C PRO A 522 11.82 21.97 13.89
N THR A 523 11.80 22.98 13.03
CA THR A 523 12.51 24.27 13.25
C THR A 523 11.70 25.27 14.07
N ASN A 524 10.45 24.90 14.41
CA ASN A 524 9.48 25.70 15.13
C ASN A 524 9.32 25.15 16.56
N GLY A 525 9.18 26.02 17.57
CA GLY A 525 9.07 25.62 18.98
C GLY A 525 7.66 25.29 19.48
N GLY A 526 6.70 25.12 18.57
CA GLY A 526 5.36 24.59 18.88
C GLY A 526 5.27 23.07 18.80
N ASN A 527 6.32 22.42 18.28
CA ASN A 527 6.44 20.99 18.03
C ASN A 527 7.81 20.51 18.58
N GLY A 528 7.98 19.22 18.82
CA GLY A 528 9.18 18.54 19.31
C GLY A 528 9.81 17.56 18.30
N ALA A 529 11.07 17.18 18.53
CA ALA A 529 11.69 16.07 17.80
C ALA A 529 11.20 14.70 18.30
N LEU A 530 10.71 14.68 19.54
CA LEU A 530 9.84 13.68 20.15
C LEU A 530 8.67 14.50 20.75
N ASP A 531 7.45 14.00 20.63
CA ASP A 531 6.29 14.37 21.47
C ASP A 531 5.59 13.07 21.91
N TYR A 532 4.97 13.09 23.10
CA TYR A 532 4.09 12.01 23.56
C TYR A 532 3.22 12.45 24.75
N ASN A 533 1.94 12.08 24.73
CA ASN A 533 1.00 12.41 25.81
C ASN A 533 1.08 11.46 27.03
N GLY A 534 1.71 10.29 26.90
CA GLY A 534 1.81 9.24 27.92
C GLY A 534 3.17 9.12 28.59
N THR A 535 3.94 8.09 28.24
CA THR A 535 5.31 7.89 28.74
C THR A 535 6.27 7.48 27.64
N ALA A 536 7.47 8.09 27.62
CA ALA A 536 8.60 7.64 26.80
C ALA A 536 9.56 6.77 27.63
N THR A 537 9.85 5.56 27.16
CA THR A 537 10.73 4.60 27.84
C THR A 537 11.78 4.04 26.87
N VAL A 538 13.07 4.19 27.19
CA VAL A 538 14.18 3.56 26.45
C VAL A 538 14.85 2.44 27.25
N THR A 539 14.98 1.27 26.63
CA THR A 539 15.63 0.09 27.21
C THR A 539 16.78 -0.47 26.36
N GLY A 540 16.86 -0.05 25.09
CA GLY A 540 17.92 -0.44 24.15
C GLY A 540 17.89 0.43 22.89
N GLY A 541 18.90 0.28 22.03
CA GLY A 541 19.00 0.97 20.74
C GLY A 541 19.88 2.22 20.76
N THR A 542 19.78 3.03 19.71
CA THR A 542 20.49 4.31 19.57
C THR A 542 19.57 5.33 18.92
N LEU A 543 19.42 6.51 19.53
CA LEU A 543 18.66 7.62 18.96
C LEU A 543 19.46 8.92 19.04
N ILE A 544 19.34 9.74 18.00
CA ILE A 544 19.73 11.14 17.97
C ILE A 544 18.60 11.92 17.29
N ALA A 545 17.89 12.74 18.05
CA ALA A 545 16.79 13.56 17.55
C ALA A 545 17.07 15.03 17.82
N CYS A 546 17.14 15.83 16.75
CA CYS A 546 17.48 17.25 16.80
C CYS A 546 16.25 18.08 16.41
N GLY A 547 15.93 19.12 17.18
CA GLY A 547 14.78 19.99 16.91
C GLY A 547 14.93 21.38 17.53
N ALA A 548 13.84 22.17 17.50
CA ALA A 548 13.76 23.46 18.17
C ALA A 548 13.73 23.34 19.71
N VAL A 549 13.72 24.50 20.38
CA VAL A 549 13.39 24.62 21.81
C VAL A 549 12.03 25.31 21.93
N GLY A 550 11.16 24.75 22.77
CA GLY A 550 9.80 25.19 23.05
C GLY A 550 8.96 24.07 23.69
N MET A 551 8.70 22.99 22.94
CA MET A 551 7.93 21.80 23.34
C MET A 551 8.74 20.50 23.28
N GLU A 552 10.08 20.58 23.40
CA GLU A 552 10.92 19.40 23.34
C GLU A 552 10.72 18.44 24.53
N GLU A 553 10.33 17.20 24.23
CA GLU A 553 10.23 16.11 25.18
C GLU A 553 11.49 15.22 25.17
N GLY A 554 11.66 14.40 26.21
CA GLY A 554 12.76 13.44 26.34
C GLY A 554 12.29 12.15 27.01
N PHE A 555 13.15 11.14 27.16
CA PHE A 555 12.77 9.90 27.83
C PHE A 555 12.51 10.10 29.34
N GLY A 556 11.68 9.23 29.92
CA GLY A 556 11.34 9.25 31.36
C GLY A 556 12.15 8.28 32.22
N ASP A 557 12.12 8.51 33.54
CA ASP A 557 12.88 7.76 34.56
C ASP A 557 12.56 6.25 34.66
N ASN A 558 11.50 5.78 33.99
CA ASN A 558 11.18 4.34 33.89
C ASN A 558 12.12 3.59 32.91
N SER A 559 12.96 4.32 32.17
CA SER A 559 13.95 3.79 31.24
C SER A 559 15.03 2.96 31.94
N THR A 560 15.70 2.07 31.20
CA THR A 560 16.86 1.30 31.68
C THR A 560 18.15 1.60 30.92
N GLN A 561 18.07 2.36 29.83
CA GLN A 561 19.22 2.92 29.11
C GLN A 561 19.33 4.42 29.43
N TYR A 562 20.56 4.92 29.58
CA TYR A 562 20.81 6.33 29.86
C TYR A 562 20.41 7.20 28.66
N SER A 563 19.82 8.36 28.95
CA SER A 563 19.35 9.32 27.94
C SER A 563 19.66 10.76 28.35
N VAL A 564 19.82 11.62 27.35
CA VAL A 564 20.07 13.05 27.52
C VAL A 564 19.12 13.85 26.64
N LEU A 565 18.49 14.88 27.20
CA LEU A 565 17.81 15.95 26.46
C LEU A 565 18.58 17.26 26.73
N HIS A 566 19.25 17.80 25.70
CA HIS A 566 20.17 18.94 25.84
C HIS A 566 19.85 20.11 24.92
N ASP A 567 19.47 21.24 25.50
CA ASP A 567 19.37 22.54 24.84
C ASP A 567 20.75 23.20 24.73
N LEU A 568 21.18 23.50 23.51
CA LEU A 568 22.39 24.30 23.27
C LEU A 568 22.16 25.79 23.53
N GLY A 569 23.23 26.50 23.87
CA GLY A 569 23.19 27.95 24.14
C GLY A 569 22.74 28.83 22.96
N SER A 570 22.73 28.30 21.73
CA SER A 570 22.16 28.94 20.54
C SER A 570 21.82 27.93 19.44
N THR A 571 20.97 28.34 18.49
CA THR A 571 20.60 27.52 17.32
C THR A 571 21.80 27.19 16.43
N VAL A 572 21.95 25.91 16.10
CA VAL A 572 22.90 25.34 15.14
C VAL A 572 22.31 25.42 13.74
N SER A 573 23.15 25.74 12.74
CA SER A 573 22.72 25.78 11.35
C SER A 573 22.55 24.38 10.75
N ALA A 574 21.65 24.27 9.78
CA ALA A 574 21.48 23.08 8.96
C ALA A 574 22.80 22.58 8.35
N ASN A 575 22.98 21.27 8.29
CA ASN A 575 24.13 20.54 7.75
C ASN A 575 25.45 20.71 8.56
N GLU A 576 25.40 21.26 9.77
CA GLU A 576 26.53 21.21 10.71
C GLU A 576 26.60 19.82 11.38
N LYS A 577 27.79 19.24 11.46
CA LYS A 577 27.98 17.92 12.10
C LYS A 577 27.76 18.04 13.62
N LEU A 578 26.91 17.17 14.16
CA LEU A 578 26.83 16.85 15.58
C LEU A 578 27.73 15.64 15.88
N THR A 579 28.55 15.75 16.93
CA THR A 579 29.26 14.62 17.53
C THR A 579 29.16 14.64 19.04
N ILE A 580 28.88 13.48 19.65
CA ILE A 580 29.02 13.24 21.09
C ILE A 580 30.29 12.42 21.31
N THR A 581 31.22 12.92 22.11
CA THR A 581 32.44 12.19 22.47
C THR A 581 32.54 11.95 23.98
N ASP A 582 33.20 10.85 24.37
CA ASP A 582 33.58 10.64 25.78
C ASP A 582 34.79 11.51 26.19
N SER A 583 35.23 11.35 27.44
CA SER A 583 36.34 12.08 28.04
C SER A 583 37.73 11.71 27.48
N ASP A 584 37.86 10.55 26.83
CA ASP A 584 39.05 10.14 26.07
C ASP A 584 39.04 10.65 24.62
N GLY A 585 37.92 11.24 24.17
CA GLY A 585 37.73 11.78 22.82
C GLY A 585 37.28 10.73 21.79
N LYS A 586 36.77 9.58 22.23
CA LYS A 586 36.13 8.60 21.34
C LYS A 586 34.75 9.12 20.93
N GLU A 587 34.45 9.10 19.63
CA GLU A 587 33.11 9.37 19.10
C GLU A 587 32.16 8.24 19.55
N ILE A 588 31.08 8.62 20.25
CA ILE A 588 30.01 7.73 20.72
C ILE A 588 28.83 7.80 19.76
N LEU A 589 28.46 9.01 19.34
CA LEU A 589 27.35 9.31 18.45
C LEU A 589 27.74 10.40 17.46
N SER A 590 27.20 10.33 16.24
CA SER A 590 27.44 11.29 15.18
C SER A 590 26.21 11.40 14.28
N PHE A 591 25.80 12.62 13.96
CA PHE A 591 24.72 12.91 13.02
C PHE A 591 25.00 14.22 12.27
N THR A 592 24.26 14.50 11.19
CA THR A 592 24.34 15.78 10.47
C THR A 592 22.93 16.17 10.07
N PRO A 593 22.21 16.90 10.95
CA PRO A 593 20.84 17.30 10.69
C PRO A 593 20.73 18.15 9.42
N THR A 594 19.74 17.84 8.58
CA THR A 594 19.41 18.59 7.35
C THR A 594 18.80 19.97 7.65
N LYS A 595 18.29 20.18 8.86
CA LYS A 595 17.59 21.38 9.34
C LYS A 595 18.33 22.07 10.49
N ALA A 596 17.96 23.33 10.74
CA ALA A 596 18.45 24.09 11.88
C ALA A 596 17.80 23.58 13.17
N TRP A 597 18.58 23.48 14.24
CA TRP A 597 18.15 22.86 15.50
C TRP A 597 18.83 23.54 16.69
N GLN A 598 18.31 23.34 17.89
CA GLN A 598 18.90 23.84 19.13
C GLN A 598 18.84 22.84 20.27
N SER A 599 17.78 22.03 20.36
CA SER A 599 17.72 20.91 21.31
C SER A 599 18.11 19.60 20.64
N VAL A 600 18.70 18.70 21.42
CA VAL A 600 18.98 17.32 21.01
C VAL A 600 18.63 16.32 22.10
N VAL A 601 17.81 15.34 21.76
CA VAL A 601 17.65 14.09 22.52
C VAL A 601 18.64 13.07 22.00
N PHE A 602 19.40 12.42 22.87
CA PHE A 602 20.24 11.29 22.48
C PHE A 602 20.34 10.18 23.53
N THR A 603 20.51 8.96 23.05
CA THR A 603 20.71 7.76 23.89
C THR A 603 21.54 6.71 23.15
N SER A 604 22.35 5.95 23.89
CA SER A 604 23.14 4.84 23.39
C SER A 604 23.53 3.91 24.54
N ALA A 605 23.72 2.61 24.24
CA ALA A 605 24.24 1.63 25.20
C ALA A 605 25.68 1.92 25.69
N ASP A 606 26.41 2.80 25.00
CA ASP A 606 27.76 3.25 25.41
C ASP A 606 27.75 4.35 26.50
N LEU A 607 26.59 4.98 26.76
CA LEU A 607 26.41 5.99 27.81
C LEU A 607 26.42 5.36 29.22
N LYS A 608 26.88 6.13 30.22
CA LYS A 608 27.12 5.67 31.60
C LYS A 608 26.96 6.79 32.61
N GLU A 609 26.35 6.49 33.75
CA GLU A 609 26.28 7.36 34.94
C GLU A 609 27.67 7.73 35.47
N GLY A 610 27.83 8.98 35.90
CA GLY A 610 29.06 9.56 36.42
C GLY A 610 30.07 10.01 35.35
N GLU A 611 29.92 9.58 34.10
CA GLU A 611 30.79 9.98 33.00
C GLU A 611 30.37 11.32 32.38
N THR A 612 31.35 12.06 31.85
CA THR A 612 31.14 13.35 31.16
C THR A 612 31.38 13.21 29.67
N TYR A 613 30.45 13.71 28.88
CA TYR A 613 30.46 13.69 27.42
C TYR A 613 30.53 15.12 26.88
N THR A 614 31.20 15.29 25.73
CA THR A 614 31.28 16.56 25.02
C THR A 614 30.34 16.54 23.83
N ILE A 615 29.40 17.49 23.80
CA ILE A 615 28.50 17.76 22.68
C ILE A 615 29.19 18.80 21.80
N THR A 616 29.53 18.44 20.56
CA THR A 616 30.10 19.39 19.58
C THR A 616 29.16 19.51 18.39
N ALA A 617 28.76 20.74 18.08
CA ALA A 617 27.79 21.05 17.03
C ALA A 617 28.18 22.35 16.33
N GLY A 618 28.72 22.24 15.11
CA GLY A 618 29.32 23.36 14.38
C GLY A 618 30.42 24.04 15.20
N SER A 619 30.24 25.33 15.54
CA SER A 619 31.17 26.08 16.40
C SER A 619 30.90 25.96 17.91
N GLN A 620 29.83 25.29 18.32
CA GLN A 620 29.47 25.11 19.73
C GLN A 620 30.10 23.85 20.30
N SER A 621 30.56 23.93 21.55
CA SER A 621 31.11 22.81 22.30
C SER A 621 30.69 22.95 23.76
N GLU A 622 29.87 22.02 24.23
CA GLU A 622 29.28 21.98 25.57
C GLU A 622 29.53 20.61 26.21
N THR A 623 29.39 20.52 27.53
CA THR A 623 29.64 19.26 28.27
C THR A 623 28.45 18.89 29.14
N VAL A 624 28.07 17.62 29.12
CA VAL A 624 27.04 17.04 29.97
C VAL A 624 27.63 15.89 30.78
N THR A 625 27.30 15.83 32.07
CA THR A 625 27.65 14.71 32.95
C THR A 625 26.38 13.94 33.26
N ILE A 626 26.37 12.63 33.00
CA ILE A 626 25.18 11.80 33.25
C ILE A 626 25.06 11.57 34.76
N ASP A 627 23.97 12.07 35.35
CA ASP A 627 23.72 12.09 36.80
C ASP A 627 22.50 11.24 37.22
N GLY A 628 21.81 10.63 36.26
CA GLY A 628 20.70 9.69 36.45
C GLY A 628 20.38 8.93 35.16
N ILE A 629 19.27 8.18 35.14
CA ILE A 629 18.77 7.50 33.94
C ILE A 629 18.41 8.52 32.83
N VAL A 630 17.85 9.66 33.23
CA VAL A 630 17.58 10.82 32.38
C VAL A 630 18.37 12.00 32.92
N THR A 631 19.18 12.62 32.06
CA THR A 631 19.85 13.89 32.35
C THR A 631 19.32 14.97 31.40
N SER A 632 18.98 16.14 31.90
CA SER A 632 18.52 17.24 31.05
C SER A 632 18.85 18.63 31.59
N ASN A 633 19.11 19.56 30.67
CA ASN A 633 19.17 21.01 30.94
C ASN A 633 18.02 21.78 30.26
N SER A 634 17.03 21.09 29.67
CA SER A 634 15.99 21.69 28.82
C SER A 634 15.26 22.83 29.52
N THR A 635 14.95 23.84 28.71
CA THR A 635 14.32 25.10 29.10
C THR A 635 12.94 25.28 28.47
N GLY A 636 12.50 24.36 27.62
CA GLY A 636 11.16 24.28 27.06
C GLY A 636 10.06 24.21 28.12
N MET A 637 8.86 24.57 27.70
CA MET A 637 7.69 24.59 28.57
C MET A 637 7.03 23.22 28.57
N SER A 638 7.63 22.24 29.28
CA SER A 638 6.97 20.94 29.50
C SER A 638 5.63 21.15 30.24
N PHE A 639 4.53 21.07 29.48
CA PHE A 639 3.17 21.20 29.98
C PHE A 639 2.67 19.91 30.68
N GLY A 640 3.56 18.97 31.02
CA GLY A 640 3.24 17.67 31.64
C GLY A 640 3.65 17.48 33.11
N ARG A 641 4.49 18.33 33.72
CA ARG A 641 5.03 18.07 35.09
C ARG A 641 4.03 18.33 36.23
N GLY A 642 3.11 17.37 36.40
CA GLY A 642 2.33 17.16 37.62
C GLY A 642 3.24 17.10 38.85
N HIS A 643 3.13 18.09 39.73
CA HIS A 643 4.03 18.26 40.86
C HIS A 643 3.91 17.13 41.90
N GLY A 644 4.88 16.21 41.90
CA GLY A 644 5.20 15.30 43.02
C GLY A 644 5.76 16.02 44.25
N GLY A 645 5.14 17.14 44.64
CA GLY A 645 5.60 18.03 45.72
C GLY A 645 5.24 17.49 47.10
N GLY A 646 6.19 16.78 47.72
CA GLY A 646 6.03 16.21 49.06
C GLY A 646 5.61 17.23 50.13
N ARG A 647 4.54 16.88 50.86
CA ARG A 647 4.17 17.40 52.19
C ARG A 647 3.76 16.17 53.00
N GLY A 648 4.19 15.93 54.23
CA GLY A 648 4.76 16.84 55.21
C GLY A 648 3.91 16.73 56.47
N PHE A 649 4.37 15.89 57.40
CA PHE A 649 3.68 15.34 58.60
C PHE A 649 2.78 14.12 58.36
#